data_AF-A0A1Y1HQB4-F1
#
_entry.id   AF-A0A1Y1HQB4-F1
#
_cell.length_a   1.000
_cell.length_b   1.000
_cell.length_c   1.000
_cell.angle_alpha   90.00
_cell.angle_beta   90.00
_cell.angle_gamma   90.00
#
_symmetry.space_group_name_H-M   'P 1'
#
loop_
_entity.id
_entity.type
_entity.pdbx_description
1 polymer ?
#
loop_
_entity_poly.entity_id
_entity_poly.type
_entity_poly.pdbx_seq_one_letter_code
_entity_poly.pdbx_strand_id
1 'polypeptide(L)'
;MARFGPKMIITLTLLAMLGVTSAQEPLAAPSPSDAPSAPADAPSAPADAPSAPLDAPAPIVAAATPADAPAPMVAAANPADAPAPMSAATPADAPNPLLISATPPEAAPPATVPTTAPRSIGISPSSPVASAAAATSAPFTGPVPVATPSTTLPPQCSGPSTSYLTANSSTVNWGFYDLFKDPVAYIQSGDVITVEVVTHEAGNDWAKMIQGDPGVSDIYYWATGTPITTKNVPKYPGSGSHVVTGPIYVCGAQPGDVLQVEILSVKPRVNPASGKTYGANRQAFFGYQARAGHRDGSAWNNSIITIYDISEDKDGMWALPVYQFEVPKMLDPNGGGNLALQNINNGVVVPHPVNYGINNNEALTLPYPAGFQTTLNQSTPINYLTDPLNYRIPLRPHLGIMGVMPANGQNYLTGAPNGTRGASAVPPSRFGGNIDDWRIGPGTTMYYTVETDGARLVMADTHAAQGDSELQGTAIETSFDVTVQVSTLKAADLPDAVQGLSFPLLETPDEYIVHGYTYQNYLDNLTVPSTITVAGADLNGAFAGAYNKSRDFLMDVFGLSENVALSIITTSVDYSVSQVVDSNWGVHAAIKKNVFSQSVGNRKLLEFYADTHGITRTSTSFMDTARRQAELRTAAAARKWSLEKLLKRFF
;
A
#
# COMPACT_ATOMS: atom_id res chain seq x y z
N MET A 1 -58.74 23.77 -24.55
CA MET A 1 -58.70 25.25 -24.41
C MET A 1 -58.01 25.55 -23.09
N ALA A 2 -57.05 26.45 -22.90
CA ALA A 2 -56.09 27.17 -23.73
C ALA A 2 -55.14 27.88 -22.74
N ARG A 3 -53.82 27.80 -23.01
CA ARG A 3 -52.72 28.75 -22.73
C ARG A 3 -52.73 29.58 -21.43
N PHE A 4 -51.65 29.51 -20.64
CA PHE A 4 -50.74 30.66 -20.34
C PHE A 4 -49.40 30.14 -19.76
N GLY A 5 -48.30 30.83 -20.10
CA GLY A 5 -46.90 30.35 -19.97
C GLY A 5 -46.08 30.94 -18.81
N PRO A 6 -44.76 30.60 -18.76
CA PRO A 6 -43.92 30.77 -17.58
C PRO A 6 -43.30 32.18 -17.51
N LYS A 7 -44.02 33.13 -16.93
CA LYS A 7 -43.46 34.46 -16.55
C LYS A 7 -43.89 34.95 -15.16
N MET A 8 -44.44 34.06 -14.32
CA MET A 8 -45.06 34.46 -13.05
C MET A 8 -44.60 33.62 -11.85
N ILE A 9 -43.32 33.24 -11.80
CA ILE A 9 -42.70 32.60 -10.62
C ILE A 9 -41.47 33.40 -10.10
N ILE A 10 -41.02 34.43 -10.83
CA ILE A 10 -39.82 35.21 -10.44
C ILE A 10 -40.14 36.41 -9.51
N THR A 11 -41.42 36.72 -9.28
CA THR A 11 -41.81 37.89 -8.47
C THR A 11 -42.03 37.58 -6.98
N LEU A 12 -42.06 36.32 -6.55
CA LEU A 12 -42.29 35.99 -5.12
C LEU A 12 -41.03 35.68 -4.31
N THR A 13 -39.86 35.45 -4.93
CA THR A 13 -38.62 35.13 -4.19
C THR A 13 -37.79 36.38 -3.84
N LEU A 14 -38.13 37.55 -4.41
CA LEU A 14 -37.38 38.79 -4.19
C LEU A 14 -37.86 39.61 -2.96
N LEU A 15 -38.95 39.21 -2.29
CA LEU A 15 -39.44 39.89 -1.08
C LEU A 15 -38.96 39.28 0.25
N ALA A 16 -38.21 38.18 0.22
CA ALA A 16 -37.69 37.53 1.43
C ALA A 16 -36.24 37.94 1.81
N MET A 17 -35.57 38.76 0.99
CA MET A 17 -34.16 39.18 1.18
C MET A 17 -33.97 40.58 1.82
N LEU A 18 -35.02 41.21 2.33
CA LEU A 18 -34.93 42.46 3.10
C LEU A 18 -35.49 42.23 4.51
N GLY A 19 -34.64 41.76 5.41
CA GLY A 19 -35.04 41.35 6.77
C GLY A 19 -35.29 42.50 7.73
N VAL A 20 -36.19 42.29 8.70
CA VAL A 20 -36.21 42.93 10.04
C VAL A 20 -36.90 41.99 11.06
N THR A 21 -36.08 41.46 11.98
CA THR A 21 -36.24 41.12 13.43
C THR A 21 -37.57 40.62 14.03
N SER A 22 -37.52 39.54 14.84
CA SER A 22 -37.52 39.63 16.33
C SER A 22 -37.36 38.25 17.00
N ALA A 23 -36.80 38.27 18.22
CA ALA A 23 -36.33 37.17 19.06
C ALA A 23 -37.39 36.18 19.60
N GLN A 24 -36.97 34.93 19.88
CA GLN A 24 -37.05 34.24 21.19
C GLN A 24 -36.47 32.81 21.12
N GLU A 25 -35.77 32.40 22.18
CA GLU A 25 -35.13 31.07 22.39
C GLU A 25 -36.16 29.95 22.78
N PRO A 26 -35.75 28.78 23.34
CA PRO A 26 -35.49 27.54 22.61
C PRO A 26 -36.46 26.41 23.03
N LEU A 27 -36.66 25.38 22.20
CA LEU A 27 -37.37 24.18 22.63
C LEU A 27 -36.61 22.90 22.25
N ALA A 28 -36.51 22.05 23.27
CA ALA A 28 -35.68 20.89 23.40
C ALA A 28 -36.13 19.68 22.58
N ALA A 29 -35.17 18.80 22.30
CA ALA A 29 -35.36 17.46 21.78
C ALA A 29 -36.01 16.52 22.81
N PRO A 30 -36.76 15.49 22.36
CA PRO A 30 -36.95 14.27 23.13
C PRO A 30 -36.15 13.09 22.52
N SER A 31 -35.46 12.36 23.41
CA SER A 31 -34.89 11.03 23.17
C SER A 31 -35.97 9.93 23.10
N PRO A 32 -35.67 8.75 22.53
CA PRO A 32 -36.64 7.67 22.30
C PRO A 32 -36.72 6.71 23.48
N SER A 33 -37.92 6.18 23.74
CA SER A 33 -38.09 4.94 24.51
C SER A 33 -39.11 4.02 23.83
N ASP A 34 -38.79 2.73 23.94
CA ASP A 34 -39.68 1.57 23.95
C ASP A 34 -40.19 1.01 22.62
N ALA A 35 -39.48 -0.03 22.17
CA ALA A 35 -40.11 -1.20 21.52
C ALA A 35 -41.01 -1.94 22.53
N PRO A 36 -42.04 -2.67 22.07
CA PRO A 36 -41.81 -4.12 21.95
C PRO A 36 -42.61 -4.85 20.86
N SER A 37 -42.17 -6.11 20.66
CA SER A 37 -42.94 -7.32 20.30
C SER A 37 -43.37 -7.59 18.86
N ALA A 38 -42.79 -8.66 18.30
CA ALA A 38 -43.39 -9.55 17.29
C ALA A 38 -44.46 -10.46 17.96
N PRO A 39 -45.35 -11.12 17.19
CA PRO A 39 -45.01 -12.49 16.77
C PRO A 39 -45.56 -12.94 15.39
N ALA A 40 -44.91 -14.01 14.90
CA ALA A 40 -45.40 -15.18 14.14
C ALA A 40 -46.48 -15.03 13.03
N ASP A 41 -46.19 -15.53 11.83
CA ASP A 41 -46.81 -16.76 11.30
C ASP A 41 -46.36 -17.08 9.86
N ALA A 42 -46.04 -18.36 9.64
CA ALA A 42 -46.10 -19.04 8.33
C ALA A 42 -47.26 -20.05 8.43
N PRO A 43 -47.95 -20.45 7.34
CA PRO A 43 -47.36 -21.42 6.39
C PRO A 43 -47.93 -21.40 4.95
N SER A 44 -47.43 -22.36 4.15
CA SER A 44 -48.08 -23.11 3.06
C SER A 44 -47.73 -22.78 1.59
N ALA A 45 -47.12 -23.79 0.95
CA ALA A 45 -47.12 -24.06 -0.50
C ALA A 45 -48.40 -24.85 -0.88
N PRO A 46 -48.73 -25.03 -2.18
CA PRO A 46 -48.27 -26.26 -2.85
C PRO A 46 -48.04 -26.20 -4.39
N ALA A 47 -47.29 -27.22 -4.85
CA ALA A 47 -47.40 -28.05 -6.08
C ALA A 47 -47.52 -27.44 -7.49
N ASP A 48 -46.62 -27.85 -8.40
CA ASP A 48 -46.96 -28.82 -9.48
C ASP A 48 -45.74 -29.25 -10.32
N ALA A 49 -45.69 -30.56 -10.63
CA ALA A 49 -44.89 -31.22 -11.66
C ALA A 49 -45.83 -32.19 -12.41
N PRO A 50 -45.60 -32.54 -13.70
CA PRO A 50 -44.80 -33.72 -14.07
C PRO A 50 -44.02 -33.49 -15.40
N SER A 51 -43.13 -34.32 -15.98
CA SER A 51 -43.00 -35.79 -16.09
C SER A 51 -41.66 -36.12 -16.79
N ALA A 52 -41.03 -37.25 -16.46
CA ALA A 52 -39.89 -37.88 -17.17
C ALA A 52 -40.42 -38.81 -18.32
N PRO A 53 -39.67 -39.69 -19.06
CA PRO A 53 -38.50 -40.49 -18.61
C PRO A 53 -37.44 -40.96 -19.67
N LEU A 54 -36.49 -41.81 -19.20
CA LEU A 54 -35.63 -42.80 -19.91
C LEU A 54 -34.35 -42.26 -20.56
N ASP A 55 -33.14 -42.84 -20.45
CA ASP A 55 -32.67 -44.22 -20.21
C ASP A 55 -31.28 -44.24 -19.55
N ALA A 56 -31.00 -45.31 -18.79
CA ALA A 56 -29.66 -45.77 -18.41
C ALA A 56 -29.37 -47.10 -19.11
N PRO A 57 -28.10 -47.52 -19.20
CA PRO A 57 -27.81 -48.87 -18.71
C PRO A 57 -26.55 -48.95 -17.84
N ALA A 58 -26.57 -49.94 -16.95
CA ALA A 58 -25.54 -50.34 -15.99
C ALA A 58 -24.64 -51.48 -16.54
N PRO A 59 -23.95 -52.31 -15.73
CA PRO A 59 -22.49 -52.30 -15.58
C PRO A 59 -21.81 -53.61 -16.07
N ILE A 60 -20.47 -53.65 -16.07
CA ILE A 60 -19.70 -54.89 -16.26
C ILE A 60 -18.95 -55.25 -14.97
N VAL A 61 -19.14 -56.51 -14.57
CA VAL A 61 -18.51 -57.22 -13.45
C VAL A 61 -17.29 -57.98 -13.96
N ALA A 62 -16.20 -57.99 -13.19
CA ALA A 62 -15.31 -59.15 -13.07
C ALA A 62 -14.60 -59.12 -11.72
N ALA A 63 -14.81 -60.19 -10.95
CA ALA A 63 -14.16 -60.47 -9.66
C ALA A 63 -12.91 -61.34 -9.87
N ALA A 64 -11.88 -61.13 -9.05
CA ALA A 64 -10.96 -62.17 -8.57
C ALA A 64 -10.15 -61.66 -7.36
N THR A 65 -10.28 -62.35 -6.23
CA THR A 65 -9.32 -62.44 -5.10
C THR A 65 -8.95 -63.94 -4.97
N PRO A 66 -7.99 -64.42 -4.14
CA PRO A 66 -7.27 -63.77 -3.02
C PRO A 66 -5.77 -64.15 -2.84
N ALA A 67 -5.20 -63.66 -1.73
CA ALA A 67 -4.10 -64.24 -0.91
C ALA A 67 -2.64 -64.02 -1.37
N ASP A 68 -1.82 -63.31 -0.58
CA ASP A 68 -1.07 -63.88 0.56
C ASP A 68 -0.15 -62.82 1.21
N ALA A 69 -0.19 -62.75 2.53
CA ALA A 69 0.90 -62.24 3.37
C ALA A 69 1.76 -63.44 3.82
N PRO A 70 3.06 -63.24 4.09
CA PRO A 70 3.46 -63.40 5.48
C PRO A 70 4.59 -62.46 5.95
N ALA A 71 4.46 -61.98 7.19
CA ALA A 71 5.57 -61.85 8.14
C ALA A 71 5.51 -63.11 9.06
N PRO A 72 6.52 -63.52 9.87
CA PRO A 72 7.22 -62.66 10.85
C PRO A 72 8.67 -63.10 11.28
N MET A 73 9.18 -62.42 12.32
CA MET A 73 10.19 -62.84 13.34
C MET A 73 11.70 -62.57 13.07
N VAL A 74 12.60 -62.21 14.02
CA VAL A 74 12.63 -61.74 15.43
C VAL A 74 14.12 -61.56 15.85
N ALA A 75 14.37 -60.77 16.92
CA ALA A 75 15.54 -60.73 17.85
C ALA A 75 16.81 -59.96 17.41
N ALA A 76 17.25 -58.87 18.06
CA ALA A 76 17.60 -58.55 19.47
C ALA A 76 19.10 -58.69 19.78
N ALA A 77 19.76 -57.58 20.16
CA ALA A 77 20.76 -57.48 21.25
C ALA A 77 21.34 -56.05 21.38
N ASN A 78 21.21 -55.46 22.58
CA ASN A 78 22.08 -54.43 23.20
C ASN A 78 23.12 -55.18 24.10
N PRO A 79 24.16 -54.58 24.76
CA PRO A 79 24.24 -53.20 25.28
C PRO A 79 25.67 -52.53 25.34
N ALA A 80 25.67 -51.33 25.95
CA ALA A 80 26.74 -50.68 26.74
C ALA A 80 27.79 -49.79 26.02
N ASP A 81 27.69 -48.47 26.21
CA ASP A 81 28.51 -47.75 27.20
C ASP A 81 27.95 -46.34 27.48
N ALA A 82 27.88 -46.00 28.77
CA ALA A 82 27.58 -44.67 29.28
C ALA A 82 28.88 -44.00 29.78
N PRO A 83 28.93 -42.66 29.83
CA PRO A 83 29.00 -42.04 31.15
C PRO A 83 28.08 -40.84 31.34
N ALA A 84 27.93 -40.51 32.64
CA ALA A 84 26.93 -39.69 33.32
C ALA A 84 27.07 -38.15 33.16
N PRO A 85 26.11 -37.35 33.72
CA PRO A 85 25.68 -36.07 33.18
C PRO A 85 26.25 -34.83 33.91
N MET A 86 26.17 -33.66 33.28
CA MET A 86 26.28 -32.37 33.96
C MET A 86 25.22 -31.35 33.49
N SER A 87 24.39 -30.96 34.47
CA SER A 87 23.71 -29.69 34.69
C SER A 87 22.73 -29.15 33.63
N ALA A 88 21.45 -29.40 33.92
CA ALA A 88 20.31 -28.71 33.33
C ALA A 88 20.21 -27.26 33.85
N ALA A 89 20.00 -26.32 32.93
CA ALA A 89 19.33 -25.05 33.18
C ALA A 89 18.10 -25.01 32.28
N THR A 90 16.92 -25.08 32.89
CA THR A 90 15.61 -24.94 32.26
C THR A 90 15.37 -23.49 31.82
N PRO A 91 14.68 -23.27 30.69
CA PRO A 91 13.76 -22.15 30.57
C PRO A 91 12.33 -22.68 30.65
N ALA A 92 11.56 -22.10 31.57
CA ALA A 92 10.16 -22.40 31.76
C ALA A 92 9.30 -21.88 30.59
N ASP A 93 8.39 -22.74 30.16
CA ASP A 93 7.21 -22.42 29.36
C ASP A 93 6.27 -21.47 30.10
N ALA A 94 5.75 -20.46 29.37
CA ALA A 94 4.37 -20.00 29.50
C ALA A 94 3.96 -19.21 28.24
N PRO A 95 2.84 -19.55 27.58
CA PRO A 95 2.28 -18.77 26.47
C PRO A 95 1.44 -17.62 27.02
N ASN A 96 1.54 -16.43 26.44
CA ASN A 96 0.74 -15.28 26.85
C ASN A 96 -0.20 -14.85 25.72
N PRO A 97 -1.52 -15.12 25.81
CA PRO A 97 -2.53 -14.49 24.98
C PRO A 97 -3.18 -13.34 25.77
N LEU A 98 -3.00 -12.09 25.33
CA LEU A 98 -3.79 -10.97 25.87
C LEU A 98 -4.98 -10.70 24.95
N LEU A 99 -6.09 -11.36 25.31
CA LEU A 99 -7.46 -10.93 25.02
C LEU A 99 -7.78 -9.75 25.94
N ILE A 100 -8.20 -8.61 25.39
CA ILE A 100 -8.89 -7.57 26.16
C ILE A 100 -10.37 -7.66 25.80
N SER A 101 -11.19 -8.07 26.77
CA SER A 101 -12.63 -7.92 26.70
C SER A 101 -13.00 -6.45 26.93
N ALA A 102 -13.80 -5.89 26.03
CA ALA A 102 -14.44 -4.60 26.24
C ALA A 102 -15.87 -4.87 26.72
N THR A 103 -16.14 -4.58 27.99
CA THR A 103 -17.50 -4.31 28.50
C THR A 103 -17.63 -2.81 28.76
N PRO A 104 -18.71 -2.14 28.32
CA PRO A 104 -18.85 -0.69 28.47
C PRO A 104 -19.33 -0.34 29.89
N PRO A 105 -18.89 0.79 30.49
CA PRO A 105 -19.51 1.26 31.71
C PRO A 105 -20.72 2.14 31.41
N GLU A 106 -21.81 1.79 32.08
CA GLU A 106 -23.07 2.52 32.21
C GLU A 106 -22.90 3.79 33.06
N ALA A 107 -23.68 4.84 32.75
CA ALA A 107 -23.59 6.18 33.31
C ALA A 107 -24.54 6.41 34.50
N ALA A 108 -24.10 7.17 35.52
CA ALA A 108 -24.93 8.03 36.41
C ALA A 108 -24.02 8.89 37.36
N PRO A 109 -24.54 9.93 38.07
CA PRO A 109 -24.89 11.29 37.64
C PRO A 109 -24.04 12.38 38.39
N PRO A 110 -24.24 13.71 38.20
CA PRO A 110 -23.23 14.71 38.55
C PRO A 110 -23.36 15.25 39.99
N ALA A 111 -22.23 15.60 40.62
CA ALA A 111 -22.19 16.37 41.87
C ALA A 111 -21.09 17.45 41.86
N THR A 112 -21.55 18.70 41.77
CA THR A 112 -21.07 19.95 42.42
C THR A 112 -19.56 20.26 42.50
N VAL A 113 -19.18 21.35 41.82
CA VAL A 113 -17.95 22.13 42.04
C VAL A 113 -18.14 23.10 43.22
N PRO A 114 -17.10 23.32 44.05
CA PRO A 114 -16.83 24.68 44.51
C PRO A 114 -15.39 25.14 44.22
N THR A 115 -15.35 26.42 43.90
CA THR A 115 -14.22 27.31 43.62
C THR A 115 -13.19 27.43 44.75
N THR A 116 -11.90 27.59 44.42
CA THR A 116 -11.00 28.71 44.83
C THR A 116 -9.53 28.42 44.49
N ALA A 117 -8.81 29.47 44.08
CA ALA A 117 -7.35 29.55 43.98
C ALA A 117 -6.84 30.62 44.98
N PRO A 118 -5.55 30.98 45.06
CA PRO A 118 -4.29 30.21 45.09
C PRO A 118 -3.42 30.61 46.32
N ARG A 119 -2.30 29.92 46.62
CA ARG A 119 -1.08 30.55 47.23
C ARG A 119 0.15 29.64 47.29
N SER A 120 1.29 30.33 47.26
CA SER A 120 2.68 29.95 46.97
C SER A 120 3.56 29.71 48.22
N ILE A 121 4.87 29.44 47.96
CA ILE A 121 6.08 29.41 48.83
C ILE A 121 6.47 27.96 49.20
N GLY A 122 7.67 27.41 49.01
CA GLY A 122 9.01 27.91 48.67
C GLY A 122 10.06 27.21 49.58
N ILE A 123 11.24 26.87 49.03
CA ILE A 123 12.55 26.58 49.70
C ILE A 123 13.02 25.09 49.75
N SER A 124 14.17 24.84 49.09
CA SER A 124 15.10 23.67 49.14
C SER A 124 16.12 23.78 50.32
N PRO A 125 17.19 22.96 50.45
CA PRO A 125 17.45 21.52 50.19
C PRO A 125 18.07 20.77 51.41
N SER A 126 17.99 19.43 51.45
CA SER A 126 19.04 18.57 52.04
C SER A 126 18.87 17.09 51.67
N SER A 127 19.94 16.49 51.15
CA SER A 127 20.24 15.04 51.07
C SER A 127 21.34 14.73 52.11
N PRO A 128 21.74 13.47 52.47
CA PRO A 128 21.87 12.24 51.63
C PRO A 128 21.42 10.93 52.37
N VAL A 129 21.48 9.67 51.91
CA VAL A 129 22.55 8.86 51.27
C VAL A 129 21.96 7.53 50.71
N ALA A 130 22.38 7.18 49.47
CA ALA A 130 22.70 5.87 48.82
C ALA A 130 21.77 4.63 48.93
N SER A 131 21.73 3.67 47.99
CA SER A 131 22.62 3.29 46.87
C SER A 131 21.84 2.40 45.89
N ALA A 132 21.88 2.68 44.59
CA ALA A 132 21.68 1.68 43.54
C ALA A 132 22.68 1.96 42.41
N ALA A 133 23.44 0.93 42.08
CA ALA A 133 24.63 0.98 41.24
C ALA A 133 24.32 1.38 39.79
N ALA A 134 25.25 2.13 39.22
CA ALA A 134 25.23 2.67 37.88
C ALA A 134 25.29 1.58 36.79
N ALA A 135 24.33 1.61 35.86
CA ALA A 135 24.58 1.25 34.48
C ALA A 135 24.83 2.57 33.73
N THR A 136 26.04 2.73 33.21
CA THR A 136 26.46 3.88 32.41
C THR A 136 25.66 3.92 31.12
N SER A 137 24.73 4.86 31.01
CA SER A 137 24.18 5.31 29.74
C SER A 137 25.30 5.97 28.93
N ALA A 138 25.53 5.47 27.72
CA ALA A 138 26.33 6.20 26.75
C ALA A 138 25.62 7.53 26.44
N PRO A 139 26.32 8.67 26.38
CA PRO A 139 25.70 9.93 26.01
C PRO A 139 25.24 9.85 24.56
N PHE A 140 24.02 10.32 24.31
CA PHE A 140 23.54 10.72 22.99
C PHE A 140 24.66 11.49 22.29
N THR A 141 25.24 10.89 21.25
CA THR A 141 25.98 11.67 20.27
C THR A 141 24.92 12.37 19.41
N GLY A 142 25.12 13.65 19.15
CA GLY A 142 24.15 14.53 18.52
C GLY A 142 23.74 14.12 17.10
N PRO A 143 23.00 14.97 16.37
CA PRO A 143 22.58 14.66 15.00
C PRO A 143 23.78 14.23 14.16
N VAL A 144 23.66 13.09 13.50
CA VAL A 144 24.62 12.59 12.51
C VAL A 144 24.87 13.71 11.50
N PRO A 145 26.13 14.05 11.18
CA PRO A 145 26.40 15.08 10.19
C PRO A 145 25.70 14.71 8.88
N VAL A 146 24.83 15.59 8.41
CA VAL A 146 24.29 15.55 7.05
C VAL A 146 25.49 15.44 6.13
N ALA A 147 25.58 14.36 5.36
CA ALA A 147 26.67 14.17 4.40
C ALA A 147 26.70 15.41 3.50
N THR A 148 27.83 16.12 3.48
CA THR A 148 28.06 17.17 2.49
C THR A 148 27.88 16.54 1.11
N PRO A 149 27.05 17.12 0.22
CA PRO A 149 26.78 16.55 -1.10
C PRO A 149 28.11 16.28 -1.80
N SER A 150 28.26 15.06 -2.33
CA SER A 150 29.44 14.73 -3.13
C SER A 150 29.38 15.58 -4.39
N THR A 151 30.28 16.56 -4.50
CA THR A 151 30.36 17.45 -5.69
C THR A 151 30.78 16.70 -6.96
N THR A 152 31.33 15.49 -6.82
CA THR A 152 31.68 14.60 -7.92
C THR A 152 30.63 13.52 -8.11
N LEU A 153 30.03 13.48 -9.30
CA LEU A 153 29.12 12.42 -9.73
C LEU A 153 29.84 11.06 -9.80
N PRO A 154 29.13 9.95 -9.56
CA PRO A 154 29.69 8.62 -9.80
C PRO A 154 30.19 8.47 -11.24
N PRO A 155 31.33 7.80 -11.50
CA PRO A 155 31.87 7.62 -12.86
C PRO A 155 30.87 6.98 -13.84
N GLN A 156 29.96 6.13 -13.33
CA GLN A 156 28.90 5.48 -14.10
C GLN A 156 27.92 6.49 -14.71
N CYS A 157 27.78 7.69 -14.14
CA CYS A 157 26.96 8.76 -14.70
C CYS A 157 27.50 9.37 -16.00
N SER A 158 28.76 9.08 -16.35
CA SER A 158 29.34 9.41 -17.65
C SER A 158 29.16 8.29 -18.69
N GLY A 159 28.64 7.12 -18.27
CA GLY A 159 28.40 5.97 -19.11
C GLY A 159 27.02 5.97 -19.79
N PRO A 160 26.71 4.96 -20.61
CA PRO A 160 25.37 4.79 -21.17
C PRO A 160 24.36 4.50 -20.07
N SER A 161 23.16 5.07 -20.19
CA SER A 161 22.05 4.84 -19.28
C SER A 161 21.57 3.40 -19.32
N THR A 162 21.13 2.89 -18.17
CA THR A 162 20.42 1.61 -18.06
C THR A 162 19.00 1.76 -18.61
N SER A 163 18.66 1.05 -19.69
CA SER A 163 17.30 1.04 -20.26
C SER A 163 16.45 -0.15 -19.78
N TYR A 164 17.07 -1.20 -19.25
CA TYR A 164 16.40 -2.38 -18.74
C TYR A 164 17.13 -2.91 -17.51
N LEU A 165 16.41 -3.11 -16.40
CA LEU A 165 16.92 -3.64 -15.14
C LEU A 165 16.22 -4.96 -14.82
N THR A 166 16.96 -6.06 -14.95
CA THR A 166 16.48 -7.41 -14.60
C THR A 166 16.40 -7.60 -13.08
N ALA A 167 15.43 -8.37 -12.61
CA ALA A 167 15.31 -8.79 -11.22
C ALA A 167 16.04 -10.11 -11.01
N ASN A 168 17.08 -10.08 -10.20
CA ASN A 168 17.85 -11.24 -9.75
C ASN A 168 18.48 -10.93 -8.39
N SER A 169 19.18 -11.89 -7.80
CA SER A 169 19.73 -11.73 -6.45
C SER A 169 20.70 -10.55 -6.28
N SER A 170 21.37 -10.13 -7.35
CA SER A 170 22.29 -8.99 -7.31
C SER A 170 21.57 -7.63 -7.38
N THR A 171 20.40 -7.57 -8.00
CA THR A 171 19.66 -6.31 -8.26
C THR A 171 18.57 -6.01 -7.25
N VAL A 172 18.27 -6.94 -6.33
CA VAL A 172 17.20 -6.77 -5.33
C VAL A 172 17.73 -6.76 -3.88
N ASN A 173 16.89 -6.33 -2.94
CA ASN A 173 17.00 -6.57 -1.51
C ASN A 173 15.69 -7.17 -0.98
N TRP A 174 15.75 -7.96 0.10
CA TRP A 174 14.53 -8.53 0.67
C TRP A 174 14.05 -7.76 1.90
N GLY A 175 13.08 -6.88 1.63
CA GLY A 175 12.14 -6.29 2.58
C GLY A 175 12.62 -5.05 3.33
N PHE A 176 13.72 -4.45 2.93
CA PHE A 176 14.15 -3.15 3.45
C PHE A 176 14.83 -2.30 2.38
N TYR A 177 14.79 -0.99 2.61
CA TYR A 177 15.59 -0.01 1.89
C TYR A 177 17.01 -0.06 2.43
N ASP A 178 17.95 -0.66 1.69
CA ASP A 178 19.36 -0.74 2.11
C ASP A 178 20.12 0.56 1.78
N LEU A 179 20.42 1.36 2.80
CA LEU A 179 21.15 2.62 2.65
C LEU A 179 22.59 2.43 2.17
N PHE A 180 23.15 1.23 2.29
CA PHE A 180 24.53 0.95 1.93
C PHE A 180 24.67 0.11 0.66
N LYS A 181 23.56 -0.34 0.05
CA LYS A 181 23.63 -1.03 -1.24
C LYS A 181 24.03 -0.05 -2.34
N ASP A 182 25.12 -0.34 -3.02
CA ASP A 182 25.52 0.40 -4.22
C ASP A 182 24.40 0.39 -5.27
N PRO A 183 24.21 1.48 -6.03
CA PRO A 183 23.24 1.47 -7.10
C PRO A 183 23.49 0.36 -8.12
N VAL A 184 22.41 -0.27 -8.55
CA VAL A 184 22.43 -1.40 -9.51
C VAL A 184 22.13 -0.97 -10.93
N ALA A 185 21.71 0.28 -11.10
CA ALA A 185 21.43 0.92 -12.38
C ALA A 185 21.71 2.43 -12.29
N TYR A 186 22.08 3.04 -13.41
CA TYR A 186 22.35 4.47 -13.53
C TYR A 186 21.58 5.01 -14.72
N ILE A 187 20.84 6.10 -14.52
CA ILE A 187 20.05 6.76 -15.56
C ILE A 187 20.23 8.27 -15.49
N GLN A 188 20.00 8.97 -16.60
CA GLN A 188 19.92 10.42 -16.65
C GLN A 188 18.47 10.89 -16.43
N SER A 189 18.33 12.16 -16.05
CA SER A 189 17.01 12.81 -16.05
C SER A 189 16.42 12.82 -17.46
N GLY A 190 15.17 12.37 -17.59
CA GLY A 190 14.42 12.22 -18.84
C GLY A 190 14.47 10.82 -19.45
N ASP A 191 15.31 9.92 -18.94
CA ASP A 191 15.45 8.57 -19.47
C ASP A 191 14.24 7.68 -19.17
N VAL A 192 14.06 6.69 -20.05
CA VAL A 192 13.08 5.62 -19.89
C VAL A 192 13.79 4.33 -19.50
N ILE A 193 13.30 3.66 -18.46
CA ILE A 193 13.82 2.37 -17.98
C ILE A 193 12.67 1.38 -17.77
N THR A 194 12.87 0.14 -18.21
CA THR A 194 12.01 -0.99 -17.82
C THR A 194 12.68 -1.74 -16.65
N VAL A 195 11.95 -1.99 -15.59
CA VAL A 195 12.39 -2.64 -14.37
C VAL A 195 11.54 -3.90 -14.16
N GLU A 196 12.18 -5.06 -14.07
CA GLU A 196 11.49 -6.26 -13.62
C GLU A 196 11.24 -6.16 -12.10
N VAL A 197 9.99 -6.37 -11.68
CA VAL A 197 9.58 -6.31 -10.28
C VAL A 197 8.92 -7.64 -9.93
N VAL A 198 9.46 -8.30 -8.90
CA VAL A 198 9.08 -9.67 -8.52
C VAL A 198 8.24 -9.62 -7.26
N THR A 199 7.07 -10.27 -7.29
CA THR A 199 6.27 -10.41 -6.08
C THR A 199 6.97 -11.29 -5.06
N HIS A 200 6.89 -10.90 -3.79
CA HIS A 200 7.41 -11.68 -2.68
C HIS A 200 6.55 -12.93 -2.35
N GLU A 201 5.37 -13.04 -2.96
CA GLU A 201 4.46 -14.17 -2.79
C GLU A 201 4.67 -15.30 -3.82
N ALA A 202 5.70 -15.21 -4.69
CA ALA A 202 5.97 -16.24 -5.70
C ALA A 202 6.27 -17.62 -5.07
N GLY A 203 6.74 -17.66 -3.82
CA GLY A 203 6.96 -18.89 -3.06
C GLY A 203 5.68 -19.67 -2.77
N ASN A 204 4.49 -19.08 -2.91
CA ASN A 204 3.23 -19.80 -2.69
C ASN A 204 2.92 -20.86 -3.72
N ASP A 205 3.49 -20.78 -4.94
CA ASP A 205 3.42 -21.85 -5.93
C ASP A 205 4.61 -21.72 -6.88
N TRP A 206 5.62 -22.57 -6.67
CA TRP A 206 6.82 -22.59 -7.50
C TRP A 206 6.52 -22.88 -8.97
N ALA A 207 5.62 -23.83 -9.28
CA ALA A 207 5.33 -24.20 -10.67
C ALA A 207 4.71 -23.03 -11.44
N LYS A 208 3.88 -22.22 -10.76
CA LYS A 208 3.18 -21.07 -11.37
C LYS A 208 3.97 -19.77 -11.35
N MET A 209 4.82 -19.52 -10.35
CA MET A 209 5.44 -18.20 -10.19
C MET A 209 6.97 -18.19 -10.23
N ILE A 210 7.63 -19.36 -10.25
CA ILE A 210 9.11 -19.46 -10.20
C ILE A 210 9.67 -20.33 -11.34
N GLN A 211 9.04 -21.47 -11.62
CA GLN A 211 9.56 -22.49 -12.53
C GLN A 211 9.84 -21.92 -13.92
N GLY A 212 11.06 -22.13 -14.41
CA GLY A 212 11.50 -21.68 -15.73
C GLY A 212 11.89 -20.21 -15.82
N ASP A 213 11.67 -19.42 -14.77
CA ASP A 213 12.13 -18.04 -14.68
C ASP A 213 13.50 -17.97 -13.98
N PRO A 214 14.60 -17.66 -14.69
CA PRO A 214 15.93 -17.65 -14.10
C PRO A 214 16.12 -16.53 -13.06
N GLY A 215 15.48 -15.37 -13.24
CA GLY A 215 15.60 -14.24 -12.32
C GLY A 215 14.90 -14.52 -11.00
N VAL A 216 13.64 -14.96 -11.08
CA VAL A 216 12.87 -15.35 -9.88
C VAL A 216 13.49 -16.57 -9.20
N SER A 217 13.96 -17.56 -9.97
CA SER A 217 14.65 -18.72 -9.41
C SER A 217 15.90 -18.32 -8.63
N ASP A 218 16.71 -17.39 -9.11
CA ASP A 218 17.90 -16.90 -8.40
C ASP A 218 17.55 -16.16 -7.10
N ILE A 219 16.49 -15.36 -7.10
CA ILE A 219 16.00 -14.64 -5.90
C ILE A 219 15.54 -15.63 -4.82
N TYR A 220 14.77 -16.64 -5.19
CA TYR A 220 14.20 -17.62 -4.26
C TYR A 220 15.15 -18.78 -3.91
N TYR A 221 16.26 -18.93 -4.64
CA TYR A 221 17.19 -20.02 -4.41
C TYR A 221 17.75 -20.00 -2.98
N TRP A 222 17.64 -21.13 -2.30
CA TRP A 222 18.14 -21.29 -0.94
C TRP A 222 18.76 -22.69 -0.74
N ALA A 223 20.07 -22.76 -0.91
CA ALA A 223 20.82 -24.00 -0.70
C ALA A 223 20.72 -24.51 0.76
N THR A 224 20.43 -25.81 0.92
CA THR A 224 20.50 -26.52 2.20
C THR A 224 21.87 -26.33 2.86
N GLY A 225 21.86 -26.06 4.16
CA GLY A 225 23.04 -25.72 4.96
C GLY A 225 23.41 -24.23 4.97
N THR A 226 22.69 -23.36 4.24
CA THR A 226 23.00 -21.92 4.14
C THR A 226 22.12 -21.10 5.08
N PRO A 227 22.65 -20.39 6.09
CA PRO A 227 21.85 -19.50 6.94
C PRO A 227 21.09 -18.43 6.14
N ILE A 228 19.89 -18.03 6.59
CA ILE A 228 19.07 -17.00 5.92
C ILE A 228 19.80 -15.65 5.79
N THR A 229 20.70 -15.34 6.72
CA THR A 229 21.51 -14.10 6.70
C THR A 229 22.59 -14.10 5.63
N THR A 230 22.87 -15.25 5.03
CA THR A 230 23.91 -15.44 4.00
C THR A 230 23.37 -16.12 2.74
N LYS A 231 22.05 -16.29 2.59
CA LYS A 231 21.45 -16.74 1.32
C LYS A 231 21.63 -15.67 0.23
N ASN A 232 21.38 -16.01 -1.03
CA ASN A 232 21.60 -15.12 -2.19
C ASN A 232 21.01 -13.72 -2.00
N VAL A 233 19.78 -13.63 -1.48
CA VAL A 233 19.17 -12.36 -1.05
C VAL A 233 18.88 -12.42 0.45
N PRO A 234 19.76 -11.87 1.32
CA PRO A 234 19.58 -11.97 2.76
C PRO A 234 18.29 -11.32 3.25
N LYS A 235 17.71 -11.91 4.30
CA LYS A 235 16.62 -11.31 5.07
C LYS A 235 17.03 -11.08 6.51
N TYR A 236 16.62 -9.96 7.08
CA TYR A 236 16.96 -9.56 8.44
C TYR A 236 15.71 -9.46 9.34
N PRO A 237 15.85 -9.59 10.67
CA PRO A 237 14.75 -9.35 11.58
C PRO A 237 14.18 -7.93 11.42
N GLY A 238 12.85 -7.83 11.28
CA GLY A 238 12.15 -6.55 11.13
C GLY A 238 12.25 -5.90 9.74
N SER A 239 12.87 -6.56 8.77
CA SER A 239 13.12 -6.05 7.42
C SER A 239 12.03 -6.47 6.42
N GLY A 240 10.74 -6.30 6.73
CA GLY A 240 9.61 -6.50 5.78
C GLY A 240 9.56 -7.82 4.99
N SER A 241 8.70 -7.94 3.97
CA SER A 241 8.60 -9.14 3.10
C SER A 241 8.83 -8.86 1.61
N HIS A 242 8.83 -7.61 1.18
CA HIS A 242 8.85 -7.23 -0.24
C HIS A 242 10.21 -7.50 -0.91
N VAL A 243 10.23 -7.94 -2.17
CA VAL A 243 11.47 -8.05 -2.96
C VAL A 243 11.69 -6.72 -3.68
N VAL A 244 12.60 -5.91 -3.15
CA VAL A 244 12.84 -4.51 -3.55
C VAL A 244 13.91 -4.44 -4.63
N THR A 245 13.54 -4.15 -5.87
CA THR A 245 14.46 -3.95 -6.99
C THR A 245 15.09 -2.55 -6.93
N GLY A 246 16.42 -2.48 -7.00
CA GLY A 246 17.19 -1.23 -6.94
C GLY A 246 18.34 -1.25 -5.91
N PRO A 247 18.91 -0.09 -5.55
CA PRO A 247 18.49 1.25 -5.96
C PRO A 247 18.97 1.65 -7.36
N ILE A 248 18.13 2.42 -8.07
CA ILE A 248 18.43 3.07 -9.34
C ILE A 248 18.94 4.48 -9.05
N TYR A 249 20.14 4.82 -9.52
CA TYR A 249 20.75 6.14 -9.33
C TYR A 249 20.39 7.07 -10.49
N VAL A 250 19.78 8.20 -10.18
CA VAL A 250 19.41 9.24 -11.15
C VAL A 250 20.49 10.31 -11.14
N CYS A 251 21.32 10.31 -12.18
CA CYS A 251 22.50 11.13 -12.26
C CYS A 251 22.19 12.63 -12.15
N GLY A 252 22.87 13.28 -11.20
CA GLY A 252 22.68 14.70 -10.92
C GLY A 252 21.54 15.01 -9.95
N ALA A 253 20.67 14.07 -9.57
CA ALA A 253 19.66 14.31 -8.55
C ALA A 253 20.31 14.54 -7.17
N GLN A 254 19.84 15.53 -6.44
CA GLN A 254 20.40 15.96 -5.15
C GLN A 254 19.29 16.13 -4.11
N PRO A 255 19.59 15.98 -2.80
CA PRO A 255 18.62 16.26 -1.75
C PRO A 255 17.94 17.63 -1.92
N GLY A 256 16.61 17.65 -1.86
CA GLY A 256 15.78 18.84 -2.10
C GLY A 256 15.27 19.01 -3.53
N ASP A 257 15.83 18.29 -4.51
CA ASP A 257 15.20 18.11 -5.82
C ASP A 257 13.88 17.34 -5.67
N VAL A 258 13.05 17.33 -6.72
CA VAL A 258 11.88 16.44 -6.82
C VAL A 258 12.09 15.46 -7.96
N LEU A 259 11.92 14.17 -7.68
CA LEU A 259 11.91 13.12 -8.67
C LEU A 259 10.49 12.95 -9.22
N GLN A 260 10.34 13.21 -10.52
CA GLN A 260 9.12 12.94 -11.28
C GLN A 260 9.26 11.59 -11.97
N VAL A 261 8.33 10.67 -11.72
CA VAL A 261 8.34 9.31 -12.27
C VAL A 261 7.02 9.06 -12.99
N GLU A 262 7.04 9.13 -14.32
CA GLU A 262 5.88 8.83 -15.16
C GLU A 262 5.81 7.33 -15.44
N ILE A 263 4.70 6.69 -15.09
CA ILE A 263 4.49 5.26 -15.24
C ILE A 263 3.90 5.00 -16.62
N LEU A 264 4.72 4.50 -17.53
CA LEU A 264 4.33 4.27 -18.93
C LEU A 264 3.62 2.94 -19.12
N SER A 265 4.07 1.89 -18.42
CA SER A 265 3.51 0.54 -18.52
C SER A 265 3.77 -0.27 -17.27
N VAL A 266 2.83 -1.14 -16.91
CA VAL A 266 2.95 -2.15 -15.86
C VAL A 266 2.42 -3.45 -16.47
N LYS A 267 3.32 -4.25 -17.06
CA LYS A 267 2.96 -5.43 -17.86
C LYS A 267 3.12 -6.72 -17.05
N PRO A 268 2.10 -7.59 -16.96
CA PRO A 268 2.22 -8.85 -16.23
C PRO A 268 3.42 -9.67 -16.70
N ARG A 269 4.26 -10.12 -15.76
CA ARG A 269 5.43 -10.94 -16.07
C ARG A 269 4.96 -12.35 -16.38
N VAL A 270 5.29 -12.83 -17.58
CA VAL A 270 4.89 -14.16 -18.03
C VAL A 270 5.84 -15.19 -17.46
N ASN A 271 5.31 -16.19 -16.75
CA ASN A 271 6.09 -17.37 -16.35
C ASN A 271 6.51 -18.13 -17.64
N PRO A 272 7.82 -18.30 -17.89
CA PRO A 272 8.30 -18.92 -19.13
C PRO A 272 7.92 -20.40 -19.31
N ALA A 273 7.74 -21.15 -18.21
CA ALA A 273 7.33 -22.54 -18.27
C ALA A 273 5.86 -22.72 -18.68
N SER A 274 5.02 -21.72 -18.38
CA SER A 274 3.57 -21.79 -18.63
C SER A 274 3.06 -20.95 -19.78
N GLY A 275 3.75 -19.86 -20.11
CA GLY A 275 3.21 -18.82 -20.98
C GLY A 275 2.06 -18.02 -20.36
N LYS A 276 1.82 -18.15 -19.04
CA LYS A 276 0.79 -17.43 -18.27
C LYS A 276 1.41 -16.55 -17.20
N THR A 277 0.63 -15.63 -16.65
CA THR A 277 0.99 -14.90 -15.44
C THR A 277 0.07 -15.33 -14.31
N TYR A 278 0.64 -15.46 -13.12
CA TYR A 278 -0.10 -15.82 -11.92
C TYR A 278 0.18 -14.85 -10.80
N GLY A 279 -0.77 -14.74 -9.90
CA GLY A 279 -0.64 -13.97 -8.66
C GLY A 279 -1.18 -14.73 -7.47
N ALA A 280 -0.92 -14.21 -6.28
CA ALA A 280 -1.44 -14.74 -5.03
C ALA A 280 -2.13 -13.63 -4.24
N ASN A 281 -3.18 -13.96 -3.51
CA ASN A 281 -3.73 -13.09 -2.49
C ASN A 281 -3.71 -13.84 -1.16
N ARG A 282 -3.15 -13.22 -0.14
CA ARG A 282 -3.06 -13.76 1.22
C ARG A 282 -4.06 -13.07 2.12
N GLN A 283 -4.91 -13.89 2.73
CA GLN A 283 -5.64 -13.53 3.94
C GLN A 283 -4.69 -13.65 5.12
N ALA A 284 -4.03 -12.55 5.48
CA ALA A 284 -2.95 -12.55 6.45
C ALA A 284 -3.42 -12.25 7.87
N PHE A 285 -2.65 -12.71 8.86
CA PHE A 285 -2.86 -12.36 10.27
C PHE A 285 -2.69 -10.86 10.59
N PHE A 286 -2.00 -10.12 9.71
CA PHE A 286 -1.85 -8.66 9.81
C PHE A 286 -2.95 -7.89 9.09
N GLY A 287 -3.79 -8.57 8.31
CA GLY A 287 -4.95 -7.98 7.67
C GLY A 287 -5.97 -7.47 8.69
N TYR A 288 -6.79 -6.52 8.27
CA TYR A 288 -7.79 -5.89 9.14
C TYR A 288 -8.86 -6.89 9.62
N GLN A 289 -9.21 -7.90 8.80
CA GLN A 289 -10.10 -8.99 9.20
C GLN A 289 -9.61 -9.75 10.43
N ALA A 290 -8.29 -9.84 10.63
CA ALA A 290 -7.72 -10.48 11.81
C ALA A 290 -8.07 -9.73 13.11
N ARG A 291 -8.32 -8.42 13.01
CA ARG A 291 -8.71 -7.53 14.10
C ARG A 291 -10.22 -7.58 14.36
N ALA A 292 -11.01 -7.78 13.31
CA ALA A 292 -12.47 -7.81 13.37
C ALA A 292 -13.04 -9.19 13.77
N GLY A 293 -12.33 -10.27 13.44
CA GLY A 293 -12.81 -11.64 13.64
C GLY A 293 -13.78 -12.11 12.56
N HIS A 294 -14.29 -13.33 12.74
CA HIS A 294 -15.29 -13.93 11.87
C HIS A 294 -16.70 -13.38 12.15
N ARG A 295 -17.60 -13.58 11.18
CA ARG A 295 -19.01 -13.16 11.27
C ARG A 295 -19.75 -13.73 12.50
N ASP A 296 -19.37 -14.92 12.95
CA ASP A 296 -19.96 -15.57 14.12
C ASP A 296 -19.39 -15.06 15.45
N GLY A 297 -18.50 -14.07 15.40
CA GLY A 297 -17.83 -13.48 16.56
C GLY A 297 -16.59 -14.25 17.02
N SER A 298 -16.22 -15.35 16.35
CA SER A 298 -14.99 -16.07 16.68
C SER A 298 -13.76 -15.29 16.20
N ALA A 299 -12.63 -15.48 16.89
CA ALA A 299 -11.37 -14.84 16.50
C ALA A 299 -10.87 -15.42 15.17
N TRP A 300 -10.35 -14.55 14.30
CA TRP A 300 -9.73 -14.98 13.06
C TRP A 300 -8.32 -15.49 13.33
N ASN A 301 -8.07 -16.77 13.06
CA ASN A 301 -6.79 -17.44 13.30
C ASN A 301 -6.20 -18.13 12.05
N ASN A 302 -6.89 -18.03 10.91
CA ASN A 302 -6.51 -18.69 9.68
C ASN A 302 -5.64 -17.77 8.80
N SER A 303 -4.80 -18.37 7.97
CA SER A 303 -4.19 -17.69 6.84
C SER A 303 -4.46 -18.49 5.59
N ILE A 304 -5.10 -17.87 4.61
CA ILE A 304 -5.55 -18.52 3.38
C ILE A 304 -4.87 -17.85 2.20
N ILE A 305 -4.32 -18.63 1.28
CA ILE A 305 -3.81 -18.16 0.00
C ILE A 305 -4.84 -18.47 -1.07
N THR A 306 -5.13 -17.50 -1.92
CA THR A 306 -5.85 -17.69 -3.18
C THR A 306 -4.88 -17.48 -4.33
N ILE A 307 -4.73 -18.48 -5.20
CA ILE A 307 -3.94 -18.35 -6.43
C ILE A 307 -4.82 -17.85 -7.55
N TYR A 308 -4.33 -16.90 -8.34
CA TYR A 308 -5.01 -16.31 -9.48
C TYR A 308 -4.25 -16.58 -10.79
N ASP A 309 -4.99 -16.85 -11.87
CA ASP A 309 -4.54 -16.80 -13.26
C ASP A 309 -4.87 -15.41 -13.82
N ILE A 310 -3.87 -14.74 -14.37
CA ILE A 310 -4.03 -13.42 -15.00
C ILE A 310 -4.26 -13.64 -16.49
N SER A 311 -5.47 -13.32 -16.94
CA SER A 311 -5.95 -13.65 -18.28
C SER A 311 -6.61 -12.45 -18.95
N GLU A 312 -6.66 -12.47 -20.28
CA GLU A 312 -7.33 -11.46 -21.09
C GLU A 312 -8.47 -12.12 -21.89
N ASP A 313 -9.62 -11.45 -21.94
CA ASP A 313 -10.71 -11.80 -22.83
C ASP A 313 -11.19 -10.54 -23.59
N LYS A 314 -12.30 -10.68 -24.35
CA LYS A 314 -12.87 -9.57 -25.14
C LYS A 314 -13.29 -8.34 -24.31
N ASP A 315 -13.49 -8.50 -23.00
CA ASP A 315 -13.97 -7.46 -22.08
C ASP A 315 -12.83 -6.84 -21.25
N GLY A 316 -11.59 -7.33 -21.39
CA GLY A 316 -10.40 -6.78 -20.77
C GLY A 316 -9.53 -7.83 -20.09
N MET A 317 -8.64 -7.37 -19.20
CA MET A 317 -7.82 -8.24 -18.38
C MET A 317 -8.45 -8.51 -17.02
N TRP A 318 -8.34 -9.75 -16.57
CA TRP A 318 -8.98 -10.28 -15.37
C TRP A 318 -8.02 -11.15 -14.56
N ALA A 319 -8.14 -11.09 -13.24
CA ALA A 319 -7.64 -12.13 -12.36
C ALA A 319 -8.75 -13.16 -12.10
N LEU A 320 -8.46 -14.42 -12.43
CA LEU A 320 -9.36 -15.56 -12.25
C LEU A 320 -8.86 -16.43 -11.10
N PRO A 321 -9.64 -16.60 -10.02
CA PRO A 321 -9.23 -17.45 -8.90
C PRO A 321 -9.15 -18.92 -9.36
N VAL A 322 -8.05 -19.59 -9.01
CA VAL A 322 -7.75 -20.96 -9.45
C VAL A 322 -8.05 -21.97 -8.33
N TYR A 323 -7.48 -21.74 -7.15
CA TYR A 323 -7.74 -22.54 -5.94
C TYR A 323 -7.31 -21.77 -4.69
N GLN A 324 -7.72 -22.30 -3.53
CA GLN A 324 -7.36 -21.77 -2.22
C GLN A 324 -6.77 -22.85 -1.32
N PHE A 325 -5.87 -22.45 -0.43
CA PHE A 325 -5.31 -23.35 0.59
C PHE A 325 -4.94 -22.60 1.87
N GLU A 326 -4.99 -23.29 2.99
CA GLU A 326 -4.48 -22.78 4.25
C GLU A 326 -2.95 -22.77 4.24
N VAL A 327 -2.34 -21.66 4.66
CA VAL A 327 -0.89 -21.50 4.75
C VAL A 327 -0.34 -22.59 5.69
N PRO A 328 0.48 -23.53 5.20
CA PRO A 328 0.95 -24.63 6.03
C PRO A 328 2.09 -24.20 6.96
N LYS A 329 2.29 -24.97 8.03
CA LYS A 329 3.53 -24.89 8.81
C LYS A 329 4.63 -25.62 8.05
N MET A 330 5.74 -24.93 7.82
CA MET A 330 6.85 -25.41 7.02
C MET A 330 8.17 -25.31 7.80
N LEU A 331 9.15 -26.08 7.36
CA LEU A 331 10.55 -25.89 7.67
C LEU A 331 11.23 -25.30 6.43
N ASP A 332 12.13 -24.35 6.67
CA ASP A 332 13.06 -23.87 5.65
C ASP A 332 14.05 -24.97 5.23
N PRO A 333 14.86 -24.75 4.18
CA PRO A 333 15.83 -25.75 3.68
C PRO A 333 16.89 -26.20 4.69
N ASN A 334 17.03 -25.55 5.84
CA ASN A 334 17.96 -25.93 6.92
C ASN A 334 17.25 -26.60 8.10
N GLY A 335 15.94 -26.87 8.01
CA GLY A 335 15.16 -27.35 9.13
C GLY A 335 14.83 -26.25 10.16
N GLY A 336 15.10 -24.98 9.84
CA GLY A 336 14.70 -23.83 10.64
C GLY A 336 13.25 -23.43 10.40
N GLY A 337 12.65 -22.72 11.37
CA GLY A 337 11.28 -22.22 11.28
C GLY A 337 10.25 -23.11 11.98
N ASN A 338 9.40 -22.51 12.82
CA ASN A 338 8.31 -23.20 13.52
C ASN A 338 6.94 -22.51 13.33
N LEU A 339 6.89 -21.42 12.55
CA LEU A 339 5.70 -20.59 12.38
C LEU A 339 5.42 -20.38 10.89
N ALA A 340 4.18 -20.69 10.48
CA ALA A 340 3.70 -20.65 9.09
C ALA A 340 4.06 -19.34 8.33
N LEU A 341 4.08 -18.22 9.05
CA LEU A 341 4.29 -16.88 8.50
C LEU A 341 5.75 -16.46 8.42
N GLN A 342 6.63 -17.02 9.26
CA GLN A 342 8.07 -16.78 9.13
C GLN A 342 8.59 -17.39 7.84
N ASN A 343 8.00 -18.48 7.39
CA ASN A 343 8.50 -19.26 6.28
C ASN A 343 8.37 -18.53 4.94
N ILE A 344 7.18 -18.08 4.53
CA ILE A 344 7.01 -17.46 3.20
C ILE A 344 7.72 -16.10 3.13
N ASN A 345 7.68 -15.36 4.23
CA ASN A 345 8.47 -14.15 4.41
C ASN A 345 9.98 -14.40 4.19
N ASN A 346 10.49 -15.58 4.49
CA ASN A 346 11.89 -15.93 4.30
C ASN A 346 12.22 -16.43 2.88
N GLY A 347 11.28 -16.37 1.94
CA GLY A 347 11.42 -16.94 0.61
C GLY A 347 11.33 -18.47 0.59
N VAL A 348 10.69 -19.07 1.60
CA VAL A 348 10.36 -20.51 1.58
C VAL A 348 9.27 -20.75 0.54
N VAL A 349 9.47 -21.77 -0.27
CA VAL A 349 8.47 -22.27 -1.22
C VAL A 349 7.50 -23.22 -0.52
N VAL A 350 6.20 -23.14 -0.82
CA VAL A 350 5.21 -24.09 -0.29
C VAL A 350 5.42 -25.48 -0.91
N PRO A 351 5.70 -26.54 -0.12
CA PRO A 351 5.97 -27.87 -0.66
C PRO A 351 4.65 -28.59 -0.95
N HIS A 352 3.97 -28.17 -2.01
CA HIS A 352 2.76 -28.84 -2.46
C HIS A 352 3.06 -30.35 -2.66
N PRO A 353 2.22 -31.26 -2.11
CA PRO A 353 2.45 -32.71 -2.21
C PRO A 353 2.47 -33.19 -3.66
N VAL A 354 1.83 -32.42 -4.53
CA VAL A 354 1.91 -32.54 -5.97
C VAL A 354 2.06 -31.12 -6.51
N ASN A 355 3.00 -30.91 -7.44
CA ASN A 355 3.13 -29.61 -8.09
C ASN A 355 1.80 -29.34 -8.80
N TYR A 356 1.07 -28.29 -8.40
CA TYR A 356 -0.19 -27.96 -9.07
C TYR A 356 0.18 -27.51 -10.48
N GLY A 357 -0.18 -28.32 -11.46
CA GLY A 357 0.18 -28.11 -12.84
C GLY A 357 -0.21 -26.72 -13.35
N ILE A 358 0.57 -26.28 -14.33
CA ILE A 358 0.31 -25.09 -15.14
C ILE A 358 -1.03 -25.21 -15.90
N ASN A 359 -1.44 -26.45 -16.23
CA ASN A 359 -2.71 -26.78 -16.88
C ASN A 359 -3.70 -27.39 -15.89
N ASN A 360 -4.78 -26.67 -15.60
CA ASN A 360 -6.01 -27.17 -14.98
C ASN A 360 -5.87 -27.92 -13.64
N ASN A 361 -4.92 -27.54 -12.79
CA ASN A 361 -4.73 -28.16 -11.46
C ASN A 361 -4.43 -29.67 -11.51
N GLU A 362 -3.92 -30.19 -12.64
CA GLU A 362 -3.45 -31.58 -12.70
C GLU A 362 -2.17 -31.77 -11.86
N ALA A 363 -2.10 -32.91 -11.20
CA ALA A 363 -0.97 -33.33 -10.39
C ALA A 363 0.32 -33.50 -11.21
N LEU A 364 1.32 -32.63 -11.02
CA LEU A 364 2.69 -32.86 -11.49
C LEU A 364 3.51 -33.59 -10.42
N THR A 365 4.02 -34.77 -10.73
CA THR A 365 4.85 -35.62 -9.84
C THR A 365 6.34 -35.24 -9.79
N LEU A 366 6.69 -34.01 -10.17
CA LEU A 366 8.08 -33.56 -10.18
C LEU A 366 8.54 -33.18 -8.76
N PRO A 367 9.67 -33.72 -8.24
CA PRO A 367 10.25 -33.27 -6.98
C PRO A 367 10.80 -31.84 -7.13
N TYR A 368 10.76 -31.06 -6.04
CA TYR A 368 11.37 -29.73 -6.02
C TYR A 368 12.88 -29.81 -6.31
N PRO A 369 13.42 -28.93 -7.18
CA PRO A 369 14.84 -28.91 -7.48
C PRO A 369 15.68 -28.46 -6.28
N ALA A 370 16.97 -28.79 -6.29
CA ALA A 370 17.95 -28.37 -5.28
C ALA A 370 17.84 -26.87 -4.99
N GLY A 371 17.77 -26.51 -3.70
CA GLY A 371 17.63 -25.12 -3.26
C GLY A 371 16.18 -24.64 -3.09
N PHE A 372 15.20 -25.50 -3.38
CA PHE A 372 13.77 -25.24 -3.16
C PHE A 372 13.10 -26.31 -2.28
N GLN A 373 13.90 -27.21 -1.68
CA GLN A 373 13.40 -28.25 -0.80
C GLN A 373 13.00 -27.68 0.56
N THR A 374 11.72 -27.38 0.69
CA THR A 374 11.07 -27.05 1.94
C THR A 374 10.27 -28.27 2.38
N THR A 375 10.00 -28.41 3.67
CA THR A 375 9.22 -29.54 4.19
C THR A 375 8.10 -29.07 5.09
N LEU A 376 7.06 -29.89 5.25
CA LEU A 376 6.01 -29.59 6.22
C LEU A 376 6.53 -29.86 7.63
N ASN A 377 6.30 -28.91 8.55
CA ASN A 377 6.55 -29.08 9.98
C ASN A 377 5.31 -29.66 10.70
N GLN A 378 4.59 -30.53 10.01
CA GLN A 378 3.34 -31.13 10.46
C GLN A 378 3.09 -32.43 9.73
N SER A 379 2.42 -33.37 10.41
CA SER A 379 2.01 -34.64 9.81
C SER A 379 0.80 -34.51 8.88
N THR A 380 -0.03 -33.48 9.08
CA THR A 380 -1.21 -33.22 8.24
C THR A 380 -0.78 -32.59 6.91
N PRO A 381 -1.26 -33.11 5.76
CA PRO A 381 -1.07 -32.47 4.46
C PRO A 381 -1.59 -31.03 4.42
N ILE A 382 -1.23 -30.31 3.35
CA ILE A 382 -1.80 -28.98 3.06
C ILE A 382 -3.31 -29.12 2.87
N ASN A 383 -4.08 -28.26 3.54
CA ASN A 383 -5.53 -28.21 3.44
C ASN A 383 -5.94 -27.29 2.29
N TYR A 384 -6.50 -27.85 1.22
CA TYR A 384 -7.06 -27.10 0.09
C TYR A 384 -8.55 -26.90 0.30
N LEU A 385 -9.00 -25.67 0.14
CA LEU A 385 -10.40 -25.30 0.27
C LEU A 385 -11.14 -25.66 -1.01
N THR A 386 -12.38 -26.13 -0.87
CA THR A 386 -13.22 -26.64 -1.97
C THR A 386 -14.37 -25.72 -2.32
N ASP A 387 -14.43 -24.53 -1.71
CA ASP A 387 -15.47 -23.55 -1.98
C ASP A 387 -15.44 -23.11 -3.46
N PRO A 388 -16.60 -22.90 -4.09
CA PRO A 388 -16.66 -22.50 -5.49
C PRO A 388 -16.15 -21.06 -5.67
N LEU A 389 -15.13 -20.90 -6.52
CA LEU A 389 -14.51 -19.61 -6.84
C LEU A 389 -15.12 -18.97 -8.09
N ASN A 390 -16.42 -18.68 -8.03
CA ASN A 390 -17.21 -18.22 -9.19
C ASN A 390 -17.20 -16.68 -9.34
N TYR A 391 -16.02 -16.08 -9.47
CA TYR A 391 -15.87 -14.63 -9.70
C TYR A 391 -14.64 -14.34 -10.55
N ARG A 392 -14.59 -13.13 -11.11
CA ARG A 392 -13.42 -12.59 -11.80
C ARG A 392 -13.20 -11.15 -11.38
N ILE A 393 -11.95 -10.73 -11.25
CA ILE A 393 -11.59 -9.41 -10.75
C ILE A 393 -10.98 -8.60 -11.90
N PRO A 394 -11.49 -7.39 -12.21
CA PRO A 394 -10.85 -6.54 -13.21
C PRO A 394 -9.46 -6.14 -12.74
N LEU A 395 -8.47 -6.19 -13.63
CA LEU A 395 -7.12 -5.78 -13.26
C LEU A 395 -7.05 -4.26 -13.00
N ARG A 396 -6.19 -3.93 -12.05
CA ARG A 396 -5.69 -2.59 -11.75
C ARG A 396 -4.17 -2.70 -11.54
N PRO A 397 -3.37 -2.89 -12.60
CA PRO A 397 -1.94 -3.12 -12.45
C PRO A 397 -1.24 -1.89 -11.86
N HIS A 398 -0.55 -2.04 -10.73
CA HIS A 398 0.13 -0.94 -10.04
C HIS A 398 1.36 -1.41 -9.26
N LEU A 399 2.14 -0.44 -8.79
CA LEU A 399 3.19 -0.65 -7.81
C LEU A 399 2.64 -0.33 -6.41
N GLY A 400 2.66 -1.30 -5.50
CA GLY A 400 2.50 -1.07 -4.07
C GLY A 400 3.69 -0.28 -3.51
N ILE A 401 4.91 -0.70 -3.90
CA ILE A 401 6.15 0.02 -3.56
C ILE A 401 6.73 0.77 -4.75
N MET A 402 6.74 2.10 -4.61
CA MET A 402 7.68 2.95 -5.34
C MET A 402 8.07 4.15 -4.47
N GLY A 403 9.36 4.47 -4.46
CA GLY A 403 9.85 5.57 -3.66
C GLY A 403 11.35 5.81 -3.81
N VAL A 404 11.82 6.82 -3.09
CA VAL A 404 13.23 7.21 -3.04
C VAL A 404 13.84 6.79 -1.71
N MET A 405 15.15 6.62 -1.67
CA MET A 405 15.84 6.19 -0.46
C MET A 405 15.76 7.28 0.63
N PRO A 406 15.25 6.98 1.83
CA PRO A 406 15.12 7.96 2.90
C PRO A 406 16.46 8.33 3.52
N ALA A 407 16.74 9.63 3.72
CA ALA A 407 17.98 10.08 4.35
C ALA A 407 18.14 9.61 5.81
N ASN A 408 17.02 9.38 6.49
CA ASN A 408 16.93 8.98 7.89
C ASN A 408 16.60 7.49 8.07
N GLY A 409 16.72 6.66 7.01
CA GLY A 409 16.39 5.24 7.07
C GLY A 409 17.15 4.45 8.15
N GLN A 410 18.36 4.89 8.51
CA GLN A 410 19.21 4.31 9.56
C GLN A 410 18.63 4.46 10.97
N ASN A 411 17.64 5.34 11.16
CA ASN A 411 16.94 5.49 12.43
C ASN A 411 15.99 4.31 12.71
N TYR A 412 15.71 3.49 11.69
CA TYR A 412 14.91 2.29 11.86
C TYR A 412 15.69 1.22 12.64
N LEU A 413 15.09 0.70 13.72
CA LEU A 413 15.63 -0.35 14.61
C LEU A 413 16.79 0.06 15.54
N THR A 414 16.77 1.26 16.11
CA THR A 414 17.65 1.61 17.24
C THR A 414 17.60 0.52 18.33
N GLY A 415 18.63 -0.35 18.40
CA GLY A 415 18.75 -1.48 19.34
C GLY A 415 18.86 -2.90 18.75
N ALA A 416 18.73 -3.11 17.43
CA ALA A 416 18.96 -4.43 16.82
C ALA A 416 20.44 -4.65 16.44
N PRO A 417 20.95 -5.91 16.38
CA PRO A 417 22.33 -6.20 15.97
C PRO A 417 22.70 -5.66 14.57
N ASN A 418 21.68 -5.43 13.72
CA ASN A 418 21.78 -4.89 12.36
C ASN A 418 20.93 -3.62 12.16
N GLY A 419 20.53 -2.93 13.24
CA GLY A 419 19.67 -1.74 13.23
C GLY A 419 20.31 -0.47 12.70
N THR A 420 21.13 -0.61 11.66
CA THR A 420 21.91 0.46 11.03
C THR A 420 21.78 0.47 9.51
N ARG A 421 21.36 -0.63 8.87
CA ARG A 421 21.37 -0.76 7.40
C ARG A 421 20.30 0.05 6.66
N GLY A 422 19.14 0.28 7.26
CA GLY A 422 18.09 1.09 6.66
C GLY A 422 16.69 0.75 7.16
N ALA A 423 15.66 1.19 6.44
CA ALA A 423 14.27 1.15 6.87
C ALA A 423 13.51 -0.07 6.31
N SER A 424 12.56 -0.62 7.07
CA SER A 424 11.64 -1.66 6.56
C SER A 424 10.91 -1.18 5.32
N ALA A 425 10.69 -2.10 4.37
CA ALA A 425 9.90 -1.87 3.17
C ALA A 425 8.38 -1.92 3.44
N VAL A 426 7.93 -2.22 4.66
CA VAL A 426 6.50 -2.30 4.99
C VAL A 426 5.87 -0.92 5.16
N PRO A 427 6.27 -0.06 6.12
CA PRO A 427 5.56 1.21 6.32
C PRO A 427 5.82 2.21 5.18
N PRO A 428 4.78 2.77 4.55
CA PRO A 428 4.94 3.96 3.73
C PRO A 428 5.27 5.19 4.57
N SER A 429 5.77 6.23 3.91
CA SER A 429 6.11 7.51 4.52
C SER A 429 6.22 8.60 3.45
N ARG A 430 6.71 9.79 3.83
CA ARG A 430 6.95 10.92 2.90
C ARG A 430 7.83 10.57 1.69
N PHE A 431 8.72 9.59 1.82
CA PHE A 431 9.63 9.14 0.75
C PHE A 431 8.95 8.19 -0.27
N GLY A 432 7.64 7.93 -0.09
CA GLY A 432 6.90 6.92 -0.83
C GLY A 432 6.90 5.59 -0.07
N GLY A 433 7.25 4.53 -0.76
CA GLY A 433 7.32 3.18 -0.21
C GLY A 433 6.03 2.39 -0.44
N ASN A 434 5.59 1.58 0.53
CA ASN A 434 4.38 0.72 0.41
C ASN A 434 3.10 1.55 0.54
N ILE A 435 2.83 2.35 -0.48
CA ILE A 435 1.68 3.28 -0.46
C ILE A 435 0.38 2.49 -0.63
N ASP A 436 0.44 1.43 -1.46
CA ASP A 436 -0.67 0.55 -1.79
C ASP A 436 -1.90 1.34 -2.23
N ASP A 437 -1.70 2.26 -3.18
CA ASP A 437 -2.77 2.90 -3.93
C ASP A 437 -2.80 2.29 -5.34
N TRP A 438 -3.92 1.64 -5.67
CA TRP A 438 -4.10 0.97 -6.96
C TRP A 438 -3.98 1.91 -8.18
N ARG A 439 -4.02 3.22 -7.94
CA ARG A 439 -3.89 4.26 -8.95
C ARG A 439 -2.43 4.53 -9.34
N ILE A 440 -1.43 4.01 -8.62
CA ILE A 440 0.01 4.11 -8.95
C ILE A 440 0.35 3.14 -10.09
N GLY A 441 -0.27 3.37 -11.24
CA GLY A 441 -0.23 2.51 -12.42
C GLY A 441 -0.05 3.29 -13.73
N PRO A 442 -0.20 2.62 -14.89
CA PRO A 442 0.05 3.22 -16.19
C PRO A 442 -0.73 4.52 -16.44
N GLY A 443 -0.07 5.51 -17.05
CA GLY A 443 -0.66 6.81 -17.38
C GLY A 443 -0.73 7.79 -16.22
N THR A 444 -0.03 7.51 -15.11
CA THR A 444 0.08 8.38 -13.95
C THR A 444 1.52 8.80 -13.69
N THR A 445 1.70 9.85 -12.88
CA THR A 445 3.02 10.37 -12.52
C THR A 445 3.14 10.51 -11.01
N MET A 446 4.20 9.96 -10.44
CA MET A 446 4.55 10.15 -9.03
C MET A 446 5.61 11.23 -8.86
N TYR A 447 5.50 11.99 -7.79
CA TYR A 447 6.50 12.98 -7.36
C TYR A 447 7.00 12.65 -5.95
N TYR A 448 8.31 12.57 -5.80
CA TYR A 448 8.99 12.31 -4.53
C TYR A 448 10.06 13.36 -4.28
N THR A 449 10.12 13.91 -3.07
CA THR A 449 11.24 14.76 -2.67
C THR A 449 12.50 13.91 -2.53
N VAL A 450 13.55 14.28 -3.25
CA VAL A 450 14.85 13.60 -3.20
C VAL A 450 15.49 13.87 -1.84
N GLU A 451 15.94 12.80 -1.19
CA GLU A 451 16.54 12.89 0.17
C GLU A 451 17.99 12.45 0.21
N THR A 452 18.42 11.66 -0.77
CA THR A 452 19.81 11.17 -0.89
C THR A 452 20.33 11.43 -2.29
N ASP A 453 21.65 11.52 -2.43
CA ASP A 453 22.29 11.72 -3.73
C ASP A 453 21.84 10.65 -4.73
N GLY A 454 21.44 11.12 -5.91
CA GLY A 454 20.93 10.27 -6.99
C GLY A 454 19.52 9.74 -6.76
N ALA A 455 18.79 10.20 -5.72
CA ALA A 455 17.48 9.73 -5.27
C ALA A 455 17.39 8.26 -4.83
N ARG A 456 18.15 7.37 -5.48
CA ARG A 456 18.23 5.94 -5.20
C ARG A 456 16.82 5.33 -5.22
N LEU A 457 16.14 5.53 -6.35
CA LEU A 457 14.79 5.07 -6.63
C LEU A 457 14.71 3.55 -6.51
N VAL A 458 13.63 3.04 -5.92
CA VAL A 458 13.35 1.61 -5.83
C VAL A 458 11.92 1.31 -6.23
N MET A 459 11.69 0.07 -6.65
CA MET A 459 10.37 -0.47 -6.99
C MET A 459 10.23 -1.87 -6.41
N ALA A 460 9.06 -2.18 -5.87
CA ALA A 460 8.73 -3.51 -5.37
C ALA A 460 7.20 -3.73 -5.45
N ASP A 461 6.76 -4.92 -5.06
CA ASP A 461 5.37 -5.16 -4.68
C ASP A 461 4.35 -4.77 -5.75
N THR A 462 4.49 -5.35 -6.93
CA THR A 462 3.54 -5.10 -8.00
C THR A 462 2.27 -5.93 -7.81
N HIS A 463 1.14 -5.30 -8.08
CA HIS A 463 -0.17 -5.85 -7.79
C HIS A 463 -1.00 -5.91 -9.07
N ALA A 464 -1.64 -7.06 -9.32
CA ALA A 464 -2.55 -7.22 -10.46
C ALA A 464 -3.88 -6.52 -10.21
N ALA A 465 -4.37 -6.53 -8.96
CA ALA A 465 -5.53 -5.76 -8.53
C ALA A 465 -5.53 -5.57 -7.02
N GLN A 466 -6.12 -4.46 -6.56
CA GLN A 466 -6.34 -4.15 -5.15
C GLN A 466 -7.61 -3.31 -5.00
N GLY A 467 -8.25 -3.40 -3.83
CA GLY A 467 -9.28 -2.47 -3.40
C GLY A 467 -8.72 -1.41 -2.46
N ASP A 468 -9.35 -0.24 -2.42
CA ASP A 468 -9.06 0.79 -1.41
C ASP A 468 -9.28 0.19 -0.01
N SER A 469 -8.18 -0.01 0.75
CA SER A 469 -8.00 -0.59 2.09
C SER A 469 -6.99 -1.73 2.18
N GLU A 470 -6.76 -2.46 1.08
CA GLU A 470 -5.96 -3.70 1.08
C GLU A 470 -6.32 -4.65 2.23
N LEU A 471 -7.63 -4.74 2.52
CA LEU A 471 -8.17 -5.24 3.79
C LEU A 471 -7.51 -6.51 4.33
N GLN A 472 -7.21 -7.48 3.46
CA GLN A 472 -6.75 -8.80 3.84
C GLN A 472 -5.26 -8.89 4.19
N GLY A 473 -4.53 -7.79 4.01
CA GLY A 473 -3.09 -7.70 4.24
C GLY A 473 -2.28 -7.63 2.95
N THR A 474 -2.83 -8.13 1.84
CA THR A 474 -2.15 -8.16 0.54
C THR A 474 -3.16 -7.91 -0.56
N ALA A 475 -2.67 -7.45 -1.70
CA ALA A 475 -3.38 -7.35 -2.96
C ALA A 475 -3.45 -8.72 -3.70
N ILE A 476 -3.66 -8.70 -5.02
CA ILE A 476 -3.29 -9.82 -5.90
C ILE A 476 -1.82 -9.62 -6.30
N GLU A 477 -0.95 -10.12 -5.46
CA GLU A 477 0.51 -10.07 -5.51
C GLU A 477 1.04 -10.77 -6.75
N THR A 478 1.65 -10.04 -7.67
CA THR A 478 2.00 -10.55 -9.01
C THR A 478 3.29 -9.92 -9.52
N SER A 479 4.14 -10.65 -10.22
CA SER A 479 5.35 -10.06 -10.82
C SER A 479 5.01 -9.28 -12.10
N PHE A 480 5.64 -8.13 -12.31
CA PHE A 480 5.43 -7.26 -13.47
C PHE A 480 6.74 -6.70 -14.02
N ASP A 481 6.74 -6.42 -15.33
CA ASP A 481 7.74 -5.57 -15.96
C ASP A 481 7.18 -4.13 -16.00
N VAL A 482 7.82 -3.22 -15.26
CA VAL A 482 7.38 -1.83 -15.10
C VAL A 482 8.24 -0.92 -15.96
N THR A 483 7.65 -0.13 -16.84
CA THR A 483 8.38 0.88 -17.63
C THR A 483 8.02 2.27 -17.14
N VAL A 484 9.03 3.05 -16.77
CA VAL A 484 8.88 4.43 -16.31
C VAL A 484 9.77 5.39 -17.08
N GLN A 485 9.33 6.65 -17.20
CA GLN A 485 10.21 7.78 -17.51
C GLN A 485 10.55 8.52 -16.22
N VAL A 486 11.83 8.77 -15.97
CA VAL A 486 12.30 9.38 -14.72
C VAL A 486 12.95 10.72 -15.01
N SER A 487 12.42 11.79 -14.44
CA SER A 487 12.95 13.15 -14.57
C SER A 487 13.27 13.75 -13.20
N THR A 488 14.30 14.57 -13.13
CA THR A 488 14.63 15.34 -11.93
C THR A 488 14.27 16.80 -12.13
N LEU A 489 13.39 17.32 -11.27
CA LEU A 489 13.08 18.73 -11.16
C LEU A 489 14.01 19.35 -10.12
N LYS A 490 14.75 20.38 -10.51
CA LYS A 490 15.78 20.96 -9.66
C LYS A 490 15.20 21.86 -8.58
N ALA A 491 15.73 21.74 -7.36
CA ALA A 491 15.31 22.53 -6.20
C ALA A 491 15.20 24.03 -6.49
N ALA A 492 16.15 24.58 -7.27
CA ALA A 492 16.20 25.99 -7.65
C ALA A 492 15.10 26.43 -8.62
N ASP A 493 14.51 25.48 -9.37
CA ASP A 493 13.58 25.70 -10.47
C ASP A 493 12.27 24.90 -10.28
N LEU A 494 11.95 24.49 -9.04
CA LEU A 494 10.75 23.68 -8.78
C LEU A 494 9.49 24.46 -9.15
N PRO A 495 8.54 23.83 -9.87
CA PRO A 495 7.20 24.38 -10.01
C PRO A 495 6.51 24.52 -8.65
N ASP A 496 5.67 25.54 -8.50
CA ASP A 496 4.87 25.78 -7.28
C ASP A 496 4.12 24.52 -6.82
N ALA A 497 3.62 23.72 -7.77
CA ALA A 497 2.88 22.48 -7.54
C ALA A 497 3.63 21.41 -6.73
N VAL A 498 4.97 21.44 -6.73
CA VAL A 498 5.82 20.44 -6.06
C VAL A 498 6.87 21.10 -5.16
N GLN A 499 6.80 22.41 -4.97
CA GLN A 499 7.68 23.13 -4.06
C GLN A 499 7.35 22.76 -2.61
N GLY A 500 8.37 22.40 -1.82
CA GLY A 500 8.17 22.04 -0.40
C GLY A 500 7.38 20.74 -0.19
N LEU A 501 7.28 19.89 -1.21
CA LEU A 501 6.55 18.63 -1.16
C LEU A 501 7.00 17.78 0.03
N SER A 502 6.05 17.43 0.91
CA SER A 502 6.31 16.71 2.17
C SER A 502 5.58 15.36 2.27
N PHE A 503 5.07 14.90 1.14
CA PHE A 503 4.31 13.66 0.96
C PHE A 503 4.51 13.18 -0.49
N PRO A 504 4.35 11.89 -0.79
CA PRO A 504 4.34 11.44 -2.17
C PRO A 504 3.06 11.96 -2.85
N LEU A 505 3.21 12.65 -3.97
CA LEU A 505 2.10 13.18 -4.76
C LEU A 505 1.93 12.31 -6.00
N LEU A 506 0.69 11.84 -6.23
CA LEU A 506 0.31 11.19 -7.48
C LEU A 506 -0.48 12.16 -8.34
N GLU A 507 -0.16 12.21 -9.62
CA GLU A 507 -0.89 12.96 -10.63
C GLU A 507 -1.47 11.97 -11.65
N THR A 508 -2.80 11.96 -11.75
CA THR A 508 -3.53 11.25 -12.80
C THR A 508 -3.91 12.25 -13.90
N PRO A 509 -4.50 11.83 -15.04
CA PRO A 509 -4.99 12.78 -16.04
C PRO A 509 -5.95 13.83 -15.46
N ASP A 510 -6.78 13.44 -14.49
CA ASP A 510 -7.90 14.24 -13.99
C ASP A 510 -7.77 14.66 -12.52
N GLU A 511 -6.78 14.14 -11.78
CA GLU A 511 -6.67 14.33 -10.32
C GLU A 511 -5.24 14.59 -9.86
N TYR A 512 -5.14 15.33 -8.75
CA TYR A 512 -3.99 15.27 -7.85
C TYR A 512 -4.39 14.41 -6.64
N ILE A 513 -3.56 13.45 -6.29
CA ILE A 513 -3.81 12.52 -5.18
C ILE A 513 -2.72 12.74 -4.13
N VAL A 514 -3.16 13.24 -2.98
CA VAL A 514 -2.32 13.55 -1.83
C VAL A 514 -2.40 12.41 -0.84
N HIS A 515 -1.26 11.75 -0.56
CA HIS A 515 -1.20 10.63 0.38
C HIS A 515 -0.85 11.12 1.78
N GLY A 516 -1.75 10.84 2.73
CA GLY A 516 -1.52 11.05 4.15
C GLY A 516 -1.38 9.73 4.89
N TYR A 517 -0.51 9.74 5.90
CA TYR A 517 -0.29 8.59 6.79
C TYR A 517 -0.50 8.99 8.25
N THR A 518 -0.66 8.00 9.13
CA THR A 518 -0.69 8.23 10.58
C THR A 518 0.55 9.03 11.03
N TYR A 519 1.72 8.66 10.51
CA TYR A 519 2.95 9.43 10.67
C TYR A 519 3.60 9.72 9.31
N GLN A 520 3.55 10.98 8.87
CA GLN A 520 4.13 11.36 7.58
C GLN A 520 5.67 11.17 7.53
N ASN A 521 6.36 11.26 8.66
CA ASN A 521 7.78 10.92 8.81
C ASN A 521 7.99 10.07 10.08
N TYR A 522 7.51 8.84 10.06
CA TYR A 522 7.59 7.94 11.21
C TYR A 522 9.04 7.70 11.71
N LEU A 523 10.03 7.80 10.80
CA LEU A 523 11.45 7.60 11.10
C LEU A 523 12.04 8.63 12.07
N ASP A 524 11.49 9.86 12.11
CA ASP A 524 11.91 10.89 13.07
C ASP A 524 10.81 11.27 14.07
N ASN A 525 9.54 10.99 13.76
CA ASN A 525 8.42 11.38 14.62
C ASN A 525 8.11 10.36 15.72
N LEU A 526 8.65 9.15 15.63
CA LEU A 526 8.60 8.16 16.69
C LEU A 526 9.94 8.09 17.43
N THR A 527 9.88 8.04 18.76
CA THR A 527 11.08 7.85 19.61
C THR A 527 11.82 6.55 19.28
N VAL A 528 11.08 5.50 18.91
CA VAL A 528 11.62 4.22 18.46
C VAL A 528 10.90 3.89 17.14
N PRO A 529 11.45 4.23 15.97
CA PRO A 529 10.74 4.10 14.70
C PRO A 529 10.21 2.71 14.37
N SER A 530 10.83 1.65 14.90
CA SER A 530 10.35 0.28 14.72
C SER A 530 9.04 -0.02 15.45
N THR A 531 8.55 0.84 16.34
CA THR A 531 7.22 0.69 16.97
C THR A 531 6.07 1.09 16.04
N ILE A 532 6.38 1.59 14.83
CA ILE A 532 5.38 1.94 13.82
C ILE A 532 4.41 0.79 13.53
N THR A 533 4.84 -0.47 13.69
CA THR A 533 4.01 -1.69 13.56
C THR A 533 2.76 -1.71 14.44
N VAL A 534 2.78 -0.93 15.53
CA VAL A 534 1.64 -0.76 16.43
C VAL A 534 1.15 0.69 16.40
N ALA A 535 2.08 1.64 16.46
CA ALA A 535 1.74 3.06 16.59
C ALA A 535 1.04 3.62 15.35
N GLY A 536 1.32 3.10 14.16
CA GLY A 536 0.76 3.61 12.90
C GLY A 536 -0.62 3.04 12.54
N ALA A 537 -1.19 2.15 13.36
CA ALA A 537 -2.49 1.54 13.11
C ALA A 537 -3.64 2.47 13.54
N ASP A 538 -3.69 3.69 13.00
CA ASP A 538 -4.69 4.71 13.34
C ASP A 538 -5.20 5.45 12.11
N LEU A 539 -6.44 5.12 11.72
CA LEU A 539 -7.11 5.72 10.56
C LEU A 539 -7.51 7.18 10.80
N ASN A 540 -7.77 7.60 12.06
CA ASN A 540 -8.05 9.00 12.36
C ASN A 540 -6.80 9.85 12.17
N GLY A 541 -5.65 9.35 12.65
CA GLY A 541 -4.35 9.96 12.39
C GLY A 541 -4.03 10.04 10.90
N ALA A 542 -4.26 8.97 10.14
CA ALA A 542 -4.05 8.95 8.70
C ALA A 542 -4.96 9.94 7.95
N PHE A 543 -6.25 10.02 8.32
CA PHE A 543 -7.18 10.99 7.77
C PHE A 543 -6.75 12.42 8.09
N ALA A 544 -6.35 12.70 9.34
CA ALA A 544 -5.82 14.00 9.72
C ALA A 544 -4.55 14.36 8.93
N GLY A 545 -3.67 13.38 8.66
CA GLY A 545 -2.53 13.52 7.77
C GLY A 545 -2.97 13.95 6.37
N ALA A 546 -3.87 13.20 5.73
CA ALA A 546 -4.35 13.48 4.37
C ALA A 546 -5.07 14.84 4.28
N TYR A 547 -5.87 15.17 5.29
CA TYR A 547 -6.55 16.45 5.41
C TYR A 547 -5.57 17.62 5.49
N ASN A 548 -4.60 17.56 6.41
CA ASN A 548 -3.63 18.63 6.57
C ASN A 548 -2.82 18.82 5.27
N LYS A 549 -2.38 17.72 4.64
CA LYS A 549 -1.59 17.80 3.42
C LYS A 549 -2.37 18.31 2.22
N SER A 550 -3.62 17.91 2.05
CA SER A 550 -4.46 18.42 0.95
C SER A 550 -4.83 19.90 1.15
N ARG A 551 -5.09 20.33 2.39
CA ARG A 551 -5.29 21.75 2.73
C ARG A 551 -4.05 22.57 2.39
N ASP A 552 -2.89 22.15 2.89
CA ASP A 552 -1.63 22.85 2.67
C ASP A 552 -1.32 22.89 1.16
N PHE A 553 -1.47 21.77 0.44
CA PHE A 553 -1.33 21.71 -1.03
C PHE A 553 -2.24 22.70 -1.75
N LEU A 554 -3.53 22.77 -1.38
CA LEU A 554 -4.47 23.70 -2.00
C LEU A 554 -4.10 25.16 -1.75
N MET A 555 -3.62 25.48 -0.55
CA MET A 555 -3.20 26.83 -0.18
C MET A 555 -1.92 27.23 -0.91
N ASP A 556 -0.91 26.37 -0.87
CA ASP A 556 0.44 26.65 -1.39
C ASP A 556 0.45 26.68 -2.92
N VAL A 557 -0.21 25.72 -3.58
CA VAL A 557 -0.16 25.57 -5.05
C VAL A 557 -1.13 26.50 -5.76
N PHE A 558 -2.32 26.73 -5.19
CA PHE A 558 -3.37 27.53 -5.84
C PHE A 558 -3.56 28.92 -5.21
N GLY A 559 -2.74 29.28 -4.23
CA GLY A 559 -2.79 30.59 -3.56
C GLY A 559 -4.11 30.85 -2.83
N LEU A 560 -4.75 29.78 -2.33
CA LEU A 560 -6.06 29.85 -1.70
C LEU A 560 -5.93 30.22 -0.22
N SER A 561 -6.90 30.98 0.31
CA SER A 561 -7.05 31.10 1.75
C SER A 561 -7.53 29.78 2.34
N GLU A 562 -7.22 29.54 3.61
CA GLU A 562 -7.65 28.32 4.32
C GLU A 562 -9.17 28.12 4.21
N ASN A 563 -9.98 29.15 4.45
CA ASN A 563 -11.44 29.06 4.34
C ASN A 563 -11.93 28.61 2.94
N VAL A 564 -11.25 29.05 1.88
CA VAL A 564 -11.59 28.64 0.51
C VAL A 564 -11.13 27.20 0.25
N ALA A 565 -9.91 26.84 0.68
CA ALA A 565 -9.41 25.47 0.58
C ALA A 565 -10.35 24.49 1.29
N LEU A 566 -10.79 24.80 2.51
CA LEU A 566 -11.75 23.97 3.26
C LEU A 566 -13.09 23.85 2.55
N SER A 567 -13.61 24.92 1.97
CA SER A 567 -14.85 24.86 1.17
C SER A 567 -14.70 23.94 -0.03
N ILE A 568 -13.56 23.95 -0.72
CA ILE A 568 -13.28 23.04 -1.84
C ILE A 568 -13.14 21.61 -1.35
N ILE A 569 -12.37 21.39 -0.27
CA ILE A 569 -12.17 20.07 0.34
C ILE A 569 -13.51 19.41 0.63
N THR A 570 -14.40 20.10 1.33
CA THR A 570 -15.70 19.52 1.72
C THR A 570 -16.62 19.24 0.54
N THR A 571 -16.47 19.95 -0.59
CA THR A 571 -17.44 19.87 -1.70
C THR A 571 -16.93 19.13 -2.93
N SER A 572 -15.62 18.87 -3.05
CA SER A 572 -15.01 18.36 -4.28
C SER A 572 -13.73 17.54 -4.09
N VAL A 573 -13.35 17.19 -2.86
CA VAL A 573 -12.22 16.29 -2.59
C VAL A 573 -12.75 15.00 -1.99
N ASP A 574 -12.41 13.87 -2.62
CA ASP A 574 -12.79 12.54 -2.14
C ASP A 574 -11.65 11.97 -1.29
N TYR A 575 -11.95 11.58 -0.05
CA TYR A 575 -11.00 10.86 0.80
C TYR A 575 -11.30 9.37 0.75
N SER A 576 -10.27 8.56 0.54
CA SER A 576 -10.38 7.11 0.50
C SER A 576 -9.24 6.46 1.28
N VAL A 577 -9.52 5.32 1.89
CA VAL A 577 -8.52 4.53 2.61
C VAL A 577 -7.62 3.87 1.56
N SER A 578 -6.32 4.17 1.56
CA SER A 578 -5.37 3.46 0.69
C SER A 578 -5.18 2.04 1.19
N GLN A 579 -4.71 1.92 2.44
CA GLN A 579 -4.46 0.67 3.13
C GLN A 579 -4.62 0.81 4.65
N VAL A 580 -4.86 -0.33 5.31
CA VAL A 580 -4.92 -0.47 6.78
C VAL A 580 -4.10 -1.66 7.28
N VAL A 581 -3.00 -1.97 6.60
CA VAL A 581 -2.24 -3.21 6.84
C VAL A 581 -0.73 -3.01 6.95
N ASP A 582 -0.20 -1.88 6.48
CA ASP A 582 1.25 -1.67 6.33
C ASP A 582 1.92 -0.98 7.51
N SER A 583 1.46 -1.27 8.72
CA SER A 583 1.93 -0.62 9.95
C SER A 583 1.59 0.87 10.06
N ASN A 584 1.97 1.71 9.08
CA ASN A 584 1.64 3.13 8.99
C ASN A 584 0.46 3.31 8.03
N TRP A 585 -0.77 3.38 8.55
CA TRP A 585 -1.97 3.35 7.72
C TRP A 585 -2.11 4.59 6.86
N GLY A 586 -2.77 4.42 5.71
CA GLY A 586 -2.85 5.42 4.65
C GLY A 586 -4.27 5.84 4.29
N VAL A 587 -4.46 7.15 4.13
CA VAL A 587 -5.65 7.75 3.50
C VAL A 587 -5.15 8.67 2.40
N HIS A 588 -5.78 8.64 1.23
CA HIS A 588 -5.49 9.57 0.16
C HIS A 588 -6.65 10.53 -0.09
N ALA A 589 -6.32 11.75 -0.48
CA ALA A 589 -7.26 12.80 -0.88
C ALA A 589 -7.15 13.01 -2.40
N ALA A 590 -8.21 12.68 -3.13
CA ALA A 590 -8.31 12.87 -4.57
C ALA A 590 -8.93 14.24 -4.90
N ILE A 591 -8.11 15.13 -5.42
CA ILE A 591 -8.47 16.51 -5.77
C ILE A 591 -8.67 16.59 -7.29
N LYS A 592 -9.90 16.81 -7.74
CA LYS A 592 -10.22 16.92 -9.17
C LYS A 592 -9.58 18.17 -9.78
N LYS A 593 -8.77 18.01 -10.83
CA LYS A 593 -8.13 19.12 -11.57
C LYS A 593 -9.15 20.07 -12.20
N ASN A 594 -10.32 19.54 -12.58
CA ASN A 594 -11.36 20.33 -13.23
C ASN A 594 -11.99 21.40 -12.32
N VAL A 595 -11.87 21.29 -10.99
CA VAL A 595 -12.25 22.34 -10.03
C VAL A 595 -11.50 23.64 -10.33
N PHE A 596 -10.23 23.51 -10.75
CA PHE A 596 -9.36 24.65 -11.09
C PHE A 596 -9.36 24.97 -12.59
N SER A 597 -9.88 24.07 -13.44
CA SER A 597 -10.08 24.34 -14.88
C SER A 597 -10.99 25.55 -15.12
N GLN A 598 -11.81 25.89 -14.13
CA GLN A 598 -12.57 27.11 -14.05
C GLN A 598 -11.83 28.20 -13.23
N SER A 599 -10.79 28.77 -13.82
CA SER A 599 -10.53 30.22 -13.69
C SER A 599 -11.69 31.10 -14.22
N VAL A 600 -12.89 30.52 -14.42
CA VAL A 600 -14.18 31.14 -14.73
C VAL A 600 -14.78 31.82 -13.48
N GLY A 601 -14.40 31.43 -12.26
CA GLY A 601 -14.81 32.13 -11.03
C GLY A 601 -14.10 33.47 -10.80
N ASN A 602 -12.83 33.55 -11.18
CA ASN A 602 -12.04 34.78 -11.05
C ASN A 602 -12.23 35.74 -12.21
N ARG A 603 -12.72 35.31 -13.39
CA ARG A 603 -13.06 36.27 -14.45
C ARG A 603 -14.15 37.23 -14.02
N LYS A 604 -15.28 36.75 -13.48
CA LYS A 604 -16.42 37.63 -13.15
C LYS A 604 -16.21 38.49 -11.90
N LEU A 605 -15.50 37.99 -10.89
CA LEU A 605 -15.18 38.76 -9.68
C LEU A 605 -14.07 39.80 -9.95
N LEU A 606 -13.05 39.46 -10.74
CA LEU A 606 -12.03 40.43 -11.18
C LEU A 606 -12.53 41.37 -12.27
N GLU A 607 -13.49 40.97 -13.12
CA GLU A 607 -14.22 41.89 -14.03
C GLU A 607 -15.03 42.89 -13.20
N PHE A 608 -15.80 42.43 -12.20
CA PHE A 608 -16.55 43.33 -11.31
C PHE A 608 -15.63 44.28 -10.52
N TYR A 609 -14.50 43.80 -9.97
CA TYR A 609 -13.58 44.62 -9.18
C TYR A 609 -12.73 45.58 -10.06
N ALA A 610 -12.28 45.13 -11.24
CA ALA A 610 -11.54 45.97 -12.18
C ALA A 610 -12.42 47.06 -12.82
N ASP A 611 -13.70 46.76 -13.07
CA ASP A 611 -14.69 47.74 -13.55
C ASP A 611 -15.06 48.76 -12.46
N THR A 612 -15.13 48.33 -11.19
CA THR A 612 -15.47 49.22 -10.07
C THR A 612 -14.30 50.12 -9.64
N HIS A 613 -13.05 49.73 -9.95
CA HIS A 613 -11.84 50.43 -9.49
C HIS A 613 -10.87 50.88 -10.60
N GLY A 614 -11.24 50.74 -11.88
CA GLY A 614 -10.52 51.35 -13.00
C GLY A 614 -9.12 50.77 -13.28
N ILE A 615 -8.86 49.52 -12.91
CA ILE A 615 -7.55 48.87 -13.05
C ILE A 615 -7.42 48.27 -14.45
N THR A 616 -6.38 48.66 -15.21
CA THR A 616 -6.15 48.14 -16.58
C THR A 616 -5.18 46.96 -16.60
N ARG A 617 -5.48 45.94 -17.43
CA ARG A 617 -4.77 44.64 -17.53
C ARG A 617 -3.45 44.68 -18.33
N THR A 618 -2.39 44.17 -17.73
CA THR A 618 -1.19 43.56 -18.38
C THR A 618 -0.65 42.53 -17.37
N SER A 619 -0.49 41.20 -17.57
CA SER A 619 -0.11 40.34 -18.69
C SER A 619 -0.60 38.89 -18.46
N THR A 620 -0.91 38.13 -19.52
CA THR A 620 -0.96 36.64 -19.56
C THR A 620 -0.80 36.22 -21.03
N SER A 621 -0.15 35.12 -21.40
CA SER A 621 0.53 34.04 -20.68
C SER A 621 2.00 34.11 -21.08
N PHE A 622 2.69 33.00 -21.37
CA PHE A 622 3.53 33.16 -22.56
C PHE A 622 3.18 32.20 -23.68
N MET A 623 3.22 30.89 -23.49
CA MET A 623 3.23 30.04 -24.69
C MET A 623 1.86 29.68 -25.27
N ASP A 624 0.78 29.60 -24.48
CA ASP A 624 -0.56 29.20 -25.00
C ASP A 624 -1.51 30.38 -25.27
N THR A 625 -1.06 31.62 -25.11
CA THR A 625 -1.70 32.76 -25.77
C THR A 625 -1.50 32.65 -27.29
N ALA A 626 -0.38 32.12 -27.75
CA ALA A 626 0.09 32.31 -29.11
C ALA A 626 -0.70 31.51 -30.16
N ARG A 627 -1.02 30.24 -29.89
CA ARG A 627 -1.76 29.37 -30.84
C ARG A 627 -3.19 29.85 -31.05
N ARG A 628 -3.91 30.12 -29.96
CA ARG A 628 -5.31 30.57 -30.00
C ARG A 628 -5.48 31.98 -30.60
N GLN A 629 -4.49 32.86 -30.43
CA GLN A 629 -4.52 34.16 -31.09
C GLN A 629 -4.15 34.10 -32.58
N ALA A 630 -3.32 33.15 -33.02
CA ALA A 630 -3.04 32.93 -34.45
C ALA A 630 -4.28 32.38 -35.19
N GLU A 631 -5.03 31.47 -34.56
CA GLU A 631 -6.31 30.95 -35.06
C GLU A 631 -7.39 32.04 -35.16
N LEU A 632 -7.48 32.92 -34.14
CA LEU A 632 -8.44 34.04 -34.13
C LEU A 632 -8.10 35.16 -35.13
N ARG A 633 -6.82 35.47 -35.36
CA ARG A 633 -6.38 36.43 -36.40
C ARG A 633 -6.68 35.91 -37.80
N THR A 634 -6.50 34.61 -38.03
CA THR A 634 -6.85 33.95 -39.29
C THR A 634 -8.36 33.97 -39.54
N ALA A 635 -9.17 33.72 -38.51
CA ALA A 635 -10.63 33.76 -38.58
C ALA A 635 -11.21 35.19 -38.74
N ALA A 636 -10.62 36.20 -38.10
CA ALA A 636 -11.04 37.59 -38.21
C ALA A 636 -10.68 38.19 -39.58
N ALA A 637 -9.50 37.87 -40.12
CA ALA A 637 -9.09 38.26 -41.48
C ALA A 637 -9.99 37.62 -42.56
N ALA A 638 -10.47 36.39 -42.33
CA ALA A 638 -11.39 35.71 -43.23
C ALA A 638 -12.84 36.25 -43.19
N ARG A 639 -13.26 37.00 -42.15
CA ARG A 639 -14.67 37.40 -41.95
C ARG A 639 -14.97 38.89 -41.72
N LYS A 640 -13.96 39.78 -41.75
CA LYS A 640 -14.11 41.26 -41.76
C LYS A 640 -15.02 41.85 -40.65
N TRP A 641 -14.82 41.48 -39.38
CA TRP A 641 -15.54 42.10 -38.25
C TRP A 641 -14.69 43.19 -37.56
N SER A 642 -15.31 44.33 -37.21
CA SER A 642 -14.64 45.50 -36.63
C SER A 642 -14.70 45.55 -35.09
N LEU A 643 -13.64 46.13 -34.52
CA LEU A 643 -13.33 46.15 -33.08
C LEU A 643 -14.40 46.84 -32.22
N GLU A 644 -15.08 47.84 -32.76
CA GLU A 644 -16.09 48.66 -32.06
C GLU A 644 -17.38 47.89 -31.73
N LYS A 645 -17.73 46.88 -32.55
CA LYS A 645 -18.97 46.09 -32.39
C LYS A 645 -18.85 44.96 -31.35
N LEU A 646 -17.62 44.58 -31.01
CA LEU A 646 -17.31 43.55 -30.03
C LEU A 646 -17.39 44.08 -28.59
N LEU A 647 -17.10 45.37 -28.40
CA LEU A 647 -16.97 46.00 -27.09
C LEU A 647 -18.32 46.37 -26.45
N LYS A 648 -19.36 46.67 -27.24
CA LYS A 648 -20.70 47.06 -26.74
C LYS A 648 -21.59 45.93 -26.19
N ARG A 649 -21.13 44.68 -26.20
CA ARG A 649 -21.97 43.51 -25.92
C ARG A 649 -21.52 42.67 -24.71
N PHE A 650 -20.37 42.99 -24.12
CA PHE A 650 -19.82 42.26 -22.98
C PHE A 650 -19.77 43.07 -21.67
N PHE A 651 -20.01 44.39 -21.75
CA PHE A 651 -20.50 45.25 -20.67
C PHE A 651 -21.93 45.68 -21.04
#